data_AF-A0A150TUU7-F1
#
_entry.id   AF-A0A150TUU7-F1
#
_cell.length_a   1.000
_cell.length_b   1.000
_cell.length_c   1.000
_cell.angle_alpha   90.00
_cell.angle_beta   90.00
_cell.angle_gamma   90.00
#
_symmetry.space_group_name_H-M   'P 1'
#
loop_
_entity.id
_entity.type
_entity.pdbx_description
1 polymer ?
#
loop_
_entity_poly.entity_id
_entity_poly.type
_entity_poly.pdbx_seq_one_letter_code
_entity_poly.pdbx_strand_id
1 'polypeptide(L)'
;MRTRRSVPVLLAPRSALGLAGLVALAGCDAPNLLRAKPIENRFELVGGPVAMADVGDFLLENDEIRVAILGARHSPGPGVYGGSLVDADLRRPDPRFASASGRDRFAESFPVANLLVPDPGATEVFVAKDGSDGQEAIVRVEGDGGFLFHALGVLKTQEDLLGLLFDGLKPEMRFRTDYILRPGERFVTIRTTLLLPDRAVGCPSVGACALECENGLAAGEDGCPTCACGEPLSLDNYAGPSDIFRGILGDVRGEDPERKGGIVAGDFVFFGNQNDIFGPGIGFDEEKAVFDALFSGRDTFQRPLGFDFVAAAGGDVSYGYFTKARPGDPPSTVNVPVFTSAATAFLSAGKSCLAAADDDEACDHKRSFTYERYFAVGEGDIASVAEVVYGARGAPTGTLEGAVLWRSTGEPVPNARVHVFRDPDPAARFASVDALVEASLARSGDVGLVSSIDADLGLDPVEDGDFRARLEPGGYLLVAESPGGAAVSAPIRVALGAGATVSVAAELPSPARIAYRVVDEVGRLSPAKLTFVALDAAGRPHEGDGTRRVYFGHGRLGSGVRQIERSATGEGSVEIEPGRYRVLVTRGPEFGRFEVPDLEVRAGEMRRIEAVVPREVDSTGWMSIDMHLHQRPSFDSGMPLEERVTSAVVEGLEVAVATDHDVHTDLEPAVRQLGLEPLLKTAVGAEVSTLELGHFIGFPLRYDELAVPDHGVFDWVCRPGGGVIDGVRGAAADGEDALAIVAHPRDGFIGYIDQLGVDPFTLDRTIPTLEASNPLFQAGSCDFDAMEVFNAKRFDLLRTPTVQEVVDFNRCLSRIDAARDEASLGAACGGIPVELPACLPGERYAVCQQRARSALAWQVTKRILTRTPEEQDAIWGFDRTAAEGEALCLVGEGGAVPEEDADRPCTFHAGQVDDLFRYLDHGFSPTQIGSSDSHGASPEPGFPRTYFRAPTDQPAAIELGGVTGALRAGSAFATYGPFVRAGVGGATYGGVARIEGDTVPLDLRIETASWFGVDRVEVYVSGRLVRVLEPSAGPSAIVDVDERLELPAPASDGWVVVVAMGLRDENLLTPVALPVAFGELQLPRVASLAFTQVEALSRFFTASPPVPDWYPVAPYAVTNPIFLDRDGNGVYDAPRGPPPFCARPCDPSVIDPSQCPKGQECLLEERVCGIFVLGRCEDKQASPRY
;
A
#
# COMPACT_ATOMS: atom_id res chain seq x y z
N MET A 1 4.34 -63.33 -11.53
CA MET A 1 4.34 -64.81 -11.52
C MET A 1 3.45 -65.27 -10.36
N ARG A 2 2.54 -66.24 -10.62
CA ARG A 2 1.52 -66.88 -9.73
C ARG A 2 0.33 -65.97 -9.30
N THR A 3 -0.83 -65.98 -9.99
CA THR A 3 -1.99 -66.93 -9.94
C THR A 3 -2.74 -66.96 -8.60
N ARG A 4 -4.07 -67.11 -8.45
CA ARG A 4 -5.32 -67.06 -9.26
C ARG A 4 -6.47 -67.35 -8.25
N ARG A 5 -7.70 -66.86 -8.49
CA ARG A 5 -9.05 -67.52 -8.40
C ARG A 5 -10.15 -66.50 -7.96
N SER A 6 -11.09 -66.03 -8.80
CA SER A 6 -12.35 -66.63 -9.35
C SER A 6 -13.42 -66.95 -8.28
N VAL A 7 -14.49 -66.14 -8.06
CA VAL A 7 -15.86 -66.11 -8.70
C VAL A 7 -16.75 -67.32 -8.27
N PRO A 8 -18.12 -67.36 -8.26
CA PRO A 8 -19.28 -66.40 -8.28
C PRO A 8 -20.39 -66.70 -7.21
N VAL A 9 -21.53 -65.97 -7.16
CA VAL A 9 -22.89 -66.58 -6.99
C VAL A 9 -24.00 -65.75 -7.70
N LEU A 10 -24.93 -66.48 -8.36
CA LEU A 10 -26.08 -66.08 -9.17
C LEU A 10 -27.44 -65.94 -8.41
N LEU A 11 -28.29 -65.04 -8.92
CA LEU A 11 -29.77 -65.07 -9.21
C LEU A 11 -30.84 -65.78 -8.32
N ALA A 12 -31.79 -64.94 -7.83
CA ALA A 12 -33.29 -64.94 -7.93
C ALA A 12 -34.15 -66.07 -7.26
N PRO A 13 -35.51 -65.97 -7.07
CA PRO A 13 -36.50 -64.89 -7.32
C PRO A 13 -37.65 -64.67 -6.26
N ARG A 14 -38.49 -63.63 -6.53
CA ARG A 14 -39.97 -63.56 -6.43
C ARG A 14 -40.75 -63.15 -5.14
N SER A 15 -41.32 -61.93 -5.25
CA SER A 15 -42.74 -61.52 -5.13
C SER A 15 -43.41 -61.16 -3.79
N ALA A 16 -43.79 -59.87 -3.74
CA ALA A 16 -45.11 -59.28 -3.43
C ALA A 16 -45.60 -59.20 -1.98
N LEU A 17 -45.74 -57.97 -1.44
CA LEU A 17 -46.92 -57.49 -0.69
C LEU A 17 -46.83 -55.98 -0.37
N GLY A 18 -47.87 -55.23 -0.79
CA GLY A 18 -48.27 -53.86 -0.36
C GLY A 18 -47.37 -52.72 -0.88
N LEU A 19 -47.78 -51.79 -1.75
CA LEU A 19 -49.04 -51.05 -1.91
C LEU A 19 -49.54 -50.33 -0.64
N ALA A 20 -48.65 -49.60 0.03
CA ALA A 20 -48.97 -48.44 0.85
C ALA A 20 -47.67 -47.65 1.12
N GLY A 21 -47.48 -46.50 0.48
CA GLY A 21 -46.32 -45.63 0.72
C GLY A 21 -45.71 -45.02 -0.54
N LEU A 22 -46.52 -44.46 -1.44
CA LEU A 22 -46.05 -43.72 -2.63
C LEU A 22 -46.50 -42.25 -2.61
N VAL A 23 -46.75 -41.70 -1.42
CA VAL A 23 -47.04 -40.28 -1.18
C VAL A 23 -46.29 -39.84 0.07
N ALA A 24 -44.96 -39.74 -0.03
CA ALA A 24 -44.08 -39.11 0.98
C ALA A 24 -42.64 -38.88 0.44
N LEU A 25 -42.49 -38.59 -0.86
CA LEU A 25 -41.20 -38.20 -1.47
C LEU A 25 -41.32 -36.93 -2.34
N ALA A 26 -42.34 -36.12 -2.09
CA ALA A 26 -42.41 -34.74 -2.53
C ALA A 26 -42.57 -33.88 -1.26
N GLY A 27 -41.49 -33.22 -0.85
CA GLY A 27 -41.46 -32.45 0.39
C GLY A 27 -40.09 -32.30 1.06
N CYS A 28 -38.98 -32.61 0.38
CA CYS A 28 -37.71 -31.98 0.72
C CYS A 28 -37.55 -30.76 -0.20
N ASP A 29 -38.31 -29.70 0.07
CA ASP A 29 -37.82 -28.37 -0.29
C ASP A 29 -36.51 -28.20 0.47
N ALA A 30 -35.41 -27.94 -0.24
CA ALA A 30 -34.19 -27.50 0.43
C ALA A 30 -34.61 -26.29 1.28
N PRO A 31 -34.27 -26.21 2.58
CA PRO A 31 -34.59 -25.02 3.34
C PRO A 31 -33.96 -23.86 2.59
N ASN A 32 -34.77 -22.85 2.22
CA ASN A 32 -34.28 -21.55 1.79
C ASN A 32 -33.24 -21.14 2.83
N LEU A 33 -31.97 -21.33 2.50
CA LEU A 33 -30.88 -21.06 3.42
C LEU A 33 -30.77 -19.55 3.38
N LEU A 34 -31.40 -18.90 4.33
CA LEU A 34 -31.28 -17.48 4.61
C LEU A 34 -31.08 -17.40 6.11
N ARG A 35 -29.89 -16.96 6.56
CA ARG A 35 -29.61 -16.87 7.97
C ARG A 35 -28.67 -15.73 8.33
N ALA A 36 -28.95 -15.12 9.48
CA ALA A 36 -27.99 -14.32 10.24
C ALA A 36 -27.82 -14.94 11.62
N LYS A 37 -26.59 -15.16 12.06
CA LYS A 37 -26.30 -15.74 13.38
C LYS A 37 -24.90 -15.39 13.88
N PRO A 38 -24.65 -15.41 15.20
CA PRO A 38 -23.29 -15.46 15.72
C PRO A 38 -22.56 -16.72 15.23
N ILE A 39 -21.25 -16.60 15.01
CA ILE A 39 -20.33 -17.69 14.73
C ILE A 39 -19.93 -18.30 16.07
N GLU A 40 -20.36 -19.53 16.31
CA GLU A 40 -20.10 -20.24 17.58
C GLU A 40 -18.95 -21.24 17.45
N ASN A 41 -18.55 -21.55 16.22
CA ASN A 41 -17.49 -22.51 15.91
C ASN A 41 -16.74 -22.08 14.65
N ARG A 42 -15.41 -22.24 14.66
CA ARG A 42 -14.55 -21.95 13.51
C ARG A 42 -14.98 -22.68 12.22
N PHE A 43 -15.62 -23.85 12.29
CA PHE A 43 -16.16 -24.51 11.10
C PHE A 43 -17.30 -23.73 10.39
N GLU A 44 -17.82 -22.68 11.01
CA GLU A 44 -18.87 -21.85 10.45
C GLU A 44 -18.33 -20.63 9.71
N LEU A 45 -17.02 -20.38 9.79
CA LEU A 45 -16.36 -19.29 9.08
C LEU A 45 -16.50 -19.44 7.57
N VAL A 46 -16.33 -18.31 6.88
CA VAL A 46 -16.23 -18.28 5.42
C VAL A 46 -14.92 -18.94 5.02
N GLY A 47 -13.80 -18.40 5.51
CA GLY A 47 -12.45 -18.89 5.24
C GLY A 47 -11.93 -18.46 3.87
N GLY A 48 -10.61 -18.40 3.75
CA GLY A 48 -9.93 -17.88 2.57
C GLY A 48 -8.51 -17.44 2.92
N PRO A 49 -7.68 -17.07 1.94
CA PRO A 49 -6.30 -16.63 2.19
C PRO A 49 -6.12 -15.42 3.10
N VAL A 50 -7.10 -14.51 3.17
CA VAL A 50 -7.07 -13.29 4.02
C VAL A 50 -8.30 -13.21 4.93
N ALA A 51 -8.96 -14.33 5.19
CA ALA A 51 -10.15 -14.35 6.04
C ALA A 51 -9.79 -13.95 7.48
N MET A 52 -10.56 -13.02 8.02
CA MET A 52 -10.28 -12.31 9.26
C MET A 52 -11.25 -12.68 10.38
N ALA A 53 -12.43 -13.22 10.08
CA ALA A 53 -13.44 -13.52 11.10
C ALA A 53 -13.02 -14.68 12.02
N ASP A 54 -13.47 -14.63 13.29
CA ASP A 54 -13.31 -15.69 14.28
C ASP A 54 -14.61 -15.89 15.09
N VAL A 55 -14.58 -16.81 16.05
CA VAL A 55 -15.69 -17.08 16.97
C VAL A 55 -16.06 -15.81 17.75
N GLY A 56 -17.36 -15.49 17.75
CA GLY A 56 -17.92 -14.26 18.32
C GLY A 56 -18.32 -13.22 17.26
N ASP A 57 -17.82 -13.35 16.03
CA ASP A 57 -18.27 -12.57 14.88
C ASP A 57 -19.61 -13.11 14.35
N PHE A 58 -20.15 -12.50 13.29
CA PHE A 58 -21.49 -12.81 12.77
C PHE A 58 -21.44 -13.31 11.34
N LEU A 59 -22.19 -14.36 11.05
CA LEU A 59 -22.36 -14.91 9.70
C LEU A 59 -23.71 -14.46 9.13
N LEU A 60 -23.66 -13.91 7.92
CA LEU A 60 -24.79 -13.61 7.07
C LEU A 60 -24.68 -14.45 5.79
N GLU A 61 -25.64 -15.32 5.51
CA GLU A 61 -25.61 -16.13 4.29
C GLU A 61 -27.00 -16.37 3.71
N ASN A 62 -27.02 -16.55 2.39
CA ASN A 62 -28.19 -17.01 1.67
C ASN A 62 -27.85 -18.26 0.81
N ASP A 63 -28.66 -18.53 -0.21
CA ASP A 63 -28.46 -19.61 -1.15
C ASP A 63 -27.26 -19.38 -2.10
N GLU A 64 -26.83 -18.13 -2.26
CA GLU A 64 -25.83 -17.68 -3.24
C GLU A 64 -24.48 -17.28 -2.63
N ILE A 65 -24.46 -16.61 -1.47
CA ILE A 65 -23.26 -16.02 -0.86
C ILE A 65 -23.20 -16.23 0.65
N ARG A 66 -21.98 -16.11 1.21
CA ARG A 66 -21.68 -16.12 2.64
C ARG A 66 -20.78 -14.93 2.97
N VAL A 67 -21.12 -14.18 4.02
CA VAL A 67 -20.43 -12.96 4.43
C VAL A 67 -20.26 -12.94 5.94
N ALA A 68 -19.10 -12.52 6.43
CA ALA A 68 -18.83 -12.33 7.85
C ALA A 68 -18.81 -10.83 8.20
N ILE A 69 -19.47 -10.49 9.31
CA ILE A 69 -19.44 -9.17 9.94
C ILE A 69 -18.74 -9.33 11.28
N LEU A 70 -17.71 -8.53 11.53
CA LEU A 70 -16.99 -8.55 12.81
C LEU A 70 -17.96 -8.27 13.97
N GLY A 71 -17.71 -8.93 15.10
CA GLY A 71 -18.29 -8.54 16.38
C GLY A 71 -17.71 -7.22 16.86
N ALA A 72 -17.84 -6.94 18.16
CA ALA A 72 -17.32 -5.70 18.73
C ALA A 72 -15.80 -5.72 19.00
N ARG A 73 -15.08 -6.75 18.54
CA ARG A 73 -13.61 -6.81 18.71
C ARG A 73 -12.91 -5.85 17.74
N HIS A 74 -11.68 -5.44 18.05
CA HIS A 74 -10.88 -4.63 17.12
C HIS A 74 -10.73 -5.37 15.80
N SER A 75 -10.76 -4.62 14.69
CA SER A 75 -10.53 -5.22 13.39
C SER A 75 -9.10 -5.77 13.34
N PRO A 76 -8.89 -7.01 12.87
CA PRO A 76 -7.57 -7.52 12.55
C PRO A 76 -7.08 -7.01 11.17
N GLY A 77 -7.92 -6.25 10.46
CA GLY A 77 -7.60 -5.58 9.21
C GLY A 77 -7.24 -4.10 9.43
N PRO A 78 -7.31 -3.28 8.38
CA PRO A 78 -6.93 -1.86 8.42
C PRO A 78 -7.93 -0.95 9.14
N GLY A 79 -9.15 -1.42 9.45
CA GLY A 79 -10.08 -0.73 10.33
C GLY A 79 -9.61 -0.70 11.80
N VAL A 80 -10.13 0.23 12.60
CA VAL A 80 -9.85 0.27 14.06
C VAL A 80 -10.86 -0.58 14.83
N TYR A 81 -12.13 -0.42 14.47
CA TYR A 81 -13.26 -0.86 15.28
C TYR A 81 -13.94 -2.09 14.69
N GLY A 82 -14.70 -2.81 15.51
CA GLY A 82 -15.52 -3.93 15.09
C GLY A 82 -16.75 -3.54 14.28
N GLY A 83 -17.57 -4.52 13.89
CA GLY A 83 -18.80 -4.29 13.11
C GLY A 83 -18.59 -4.07 11.61
N SER A 84 -17.37 -4.24 11.10
CA SER A 84 -17.04 -4.18 9.67
C SER A 84 -17.41 -5.46 8.94
N LEU A 85 -17.63 -5.37 7.63
CA LEU A 85 -17.71 -6.53 6.74
C LEU A 85 -16.28 -6.94 6.37
N VAL A 86 -15.86 -8.19 6.61
CA VAL A 86 -14.46 -8.63 6.39
C VAL A 86 -14.33 -9.82 5.44
N ASP A 87 -15.11 -10.88 5.64
CA ASP A 87 -14.99 -12.07 4.79
C ASP A 87 -16.18 -12.15 3.85
N ALA A 88 -15.96 -12.34 2.56
CA ALA A 88 -17.05 -12.50 1.59
C ALA A 88 -16.72 -13.53 0.51
N ASP A 89 -17.64 -14.46 0.30
CA ASP A 89 -17.44 -15.52 -0.66
C ASP A 89 -18.75 -16.08 -1.23
N LEU A 90 -18.65 -16.77 -2.37
CA LEU A 90 -19.75 -17.53 -2.93
C LEU A 90 -20.09 -18.71 -2.05
N ARG A 91 -21.40 -19.00 -1.93
CA ARG A 91 -21.85 -20.23 -1.32
C ARG A 91 -21.63 -21.40 -2.29
N ARG A 92 -20.48 -22.05 -2.15
CA ARG A 92 -20.14 -23.22 -2.98
C ARG A 92 -20.80 -24.48 -2.41
N PRO A 93 -21.50 -25.27 -3.24
CA PRO A 93 -22.13 -26.52 -2.80
C PRO A 93 -21.12 -27.65 -2.55
N ASP A 94 -19.89 -27.53 -3.04
CA ASP A 94 -18.84 -28.53 -2.86
C ASP A 94 -18.33 -28.54 -1.40
N PRO A 95 -18.39 -29.69 -0.71
CA PRO A 95 -17.93 -29.82 0.68
C PRO A 95 -16.48 -29.40 0.94
N ARG A 96 -15.63 -29.33 -0.08
CA ARG A 96 -14.24 -28.85 0.05
C ARG A 96 -14.15 -27.37 0.46
N PHE A 97 -15.20 -26.59 0.21
CA PHE A 97 -15.28 -25.18 0.59
C PHE A 97 -16.14 -24.95 1.84
N ALA A 98 -16.56 -26.03 2.51
CA ALA A 98 -17.20 -25.94 3.82
C ALA A 98 -16.14 -25.80 4.92
N SER A 99 -16.58 -25.56 6.16
CA SER A 99 -15.69 -25.66 7.32
C SER A 99 -14.48 -24.72 7.28
N ALA A 100 -14.71 -23.42 7.05
CA ALA A 100 -13.68 -22.39 6.95
C ALA A 100 -12.67 -22.58 5.82
N SER A 101 -13.07 -23.25 4.73
CA SER A 101 -12.20 -23.50 3.57
C SER A 101 -12.68 -22.78 2.32
N GLY A 102 -13.30 -21.61 2.48
CA GLY A 102 -13.69 -20.73 1.37
C GLY A 102 -12.52 -20.18 0.57
N ARG A 103 -12.83 -19.25 -0.32
CA ARG A 103 -11.92 -18.54 -1.23
C ARG A 103 -11.97 -17.03 -1.00
N ASP A 104 -12.35 -16.61 0.19
CA ASP A 104 -12.42 -15.19 0.53
C ASP A 104 -11.06 -14.50 0.33
N ARG A 105 -11.10 -13.39 -0.41
CA ARG A 105 -9.99 -12.51 -0.75
C ARG A 105 -10.28 -11.05 -0.40
N PHE A 106 -11.43 -10.80 0.22
CA PHE A 106 -11.82 -9.47 0.67
C PHE A 106 -11.14 -9.18 2.00
N ALA A 107 -10.69 -7.94 2.22
CA ALA A 107 -10.06 -7.57 3.48
C ALA A 107 -11.09 -6.95 4.44
N GLU A 108 -11.62 -5.76 4.11
CA GLU A 108 -12.54 -5.07 5.01
C GLU A 108 -13.37 -3.97 4.32
N SER A 109 -14.61 -3.75 4.78
CA SER A 109 -15.38 -2.52 4.51
C SER A 109 -16.13 -2.04 5.74
N PHE A 110 -16.09 -0.73 5.96
CA PHE A 110 -16.85 -0.04 7.00
C PHE A 110 -17.41 1.31 6.52
N PRO A 111 -18.59 1.73 7.03
CA PRO A 111 -19.19 3.00 6.69
C PRO A 111 -18.37 4.20 7.20
N VAL A 112 -18.40 5.30 6.44
CA VAL A 112 -17.88 6.61 6.84
C VAL A 112 -18.93 7.69 6.63
N ALA A 113 -19.03 8.64 7.55
CA ALA A 113 -19.83 9.86 7.38
C ALA A 113 -19.17 11.06 8.07
N ASN A 114 -18.97 12.17 7.34
CA ASN A 114 -18.23 13.34 7.80
C ASN A 114 -16.89 12.99 8.48
N LEU A 115 -16.17 12.01 7.93
CA LEU A 115 -14.89 11.47 8.44
C LEU A 115 -14.99 10.67 9.75
N LEU A 116 -16.20 10.37 10.24
CA LEU A 116 -16.45 9.46 11.36
C LEU A 116 -16.74 8.04 10.87
N VAL A 117 -16.34 7.05 11.67
CA VAL A 117 -16.56 5.62 11.48
C VAL A 117 -17.26 5.03 12.71
N PRO A 118 -18.03 3.93 12.60
CA PRO A 118 -18.71 3.34 13.75
C PRO A 118 -17.72 2.71 14.74
N ASP A 119 -17.88 3.01 16.04
CA ASP A 119 -17.15 2.39 17.15
C ASP A 119 -18.14 1.65 18.09
N PRO A 120 -18.51 0.39 17.75
CA PRO A 120 -19.52 -0.38 18.48
C PRO A 120 -18.95 -0.99 19.77
N GLY A 121 -19.73 -0.94 20.85
CA GLY A 121 -19.49 -1.70 22.08
C GLY A 121 -19.90 -3.18 21.98
N ALA A 122 -19.53 -3.97 23.00
CA ALA A 122 -19.71 -5.43 23.05
C ALA A 122 -21.13 -5.95 22.76
N THR A 123 -22.18 -5.15 23.04
CA THR A 123 -23.58 -5.54 22.83
C THR A 123 -24.25 -4.81 21.66
N GLU A 124 -23.49 -4.00 20.91
CA GLU A 124 -24.02 -3.15 19.85
C GLU A 124 -23.86 -3.76 18.45
N VAL A 125 -23.29 -4.96 18.36
CA VAL A 125 -23.35 -5.82 17.17
C VAL A 125 -24.26 -7.00 17.49
N PHE A 126 -25.36 -7.16 16.74
CA PHE A 126 -26.33 -8.22 16.98
C PHE A 126 -27.16 -8.59 15.75
N VAL A 127 -27.80 -9.75 15.80
CA VAL A 127 -28.75 -10.19 14.76
C VAL A 127 -30.09 -9.49 14.98
N ALA A 128 -30.46 -8.60 14.07
CA ALA A 128 -31.77 -7.92 14.10
C ALA A 128 -32.88 -8.78 13.49
N LYS A 129 -32.55 -9.56 12.45
CA LYS A 129 -33.44 -10.57 11.85
C LYS A 129 -32.62 -11.79 11.45
N ASP A 130 -33.04 -12.97 11.89
CA ASP A 130 -32.31 -14.21 11.65
C ASP A 130 -32.59 -14.83 10.28
N GLY A 131 -33.51 -14.28 9.48
CA GLY A 131 -33.90 -14.81 8.17
C GLY A 131 -34.90 -15.97 8.21
N SER A 132 -35.38 -16.39 9.40
CA SER A 132 -36.30 -17.53 9.54
C SER A 132 -37.68 -17.33 8.91
N ASP A 133 -38.06 -16.08 8.61
CA ASP A 133 -39.28 -15.72 7.87
C ASP A 133 -39.13 -15.86 6.33
N GLY A 134 -37.91 -16.13 5.86
CA GLY A 134 -37.58 -16.26 4.44
C GLY A 134 -37.63 -14.96 3.65
N GLN A 135 -37.66 -13.79 4.31
CA GLN A 135 -37.70 -12.48 3.65
C GLN A 135 -36.33 -11.82 3.60
N GLU A 136 -35.72 -11.56 4.76
CA GLU A 136 -34.39 -10.95 4.87
C GLU A 136 -33.71 -11.35 6.18
N ALA A 137 -32.39 -11.54 6.11
CA ALA A 137 -31.52 -11.69 7.27
C ALA A 137 -30.74 -10.38 7.48
N ILE A 138 -30.61 -9.95 8.75
CA ILE A 138 -30.01 -8.67 9.11
C ILE A 138 -29.09 -8.84 10.31
N VAL A 139 -27.82 -8.46 10.12
CA VAL A 139 -26.88 -8.14 11.19
C VAL A 139 -26.85 -6.61 11.33
N ARG A 140 -27.10 -6.12 12.54
CA ARG A 140 -27.12 -4.69 12.87
C ARG A 140 -25.89 -4.34 13.71
N VAL A 141 -25.22 -3.26 13.31
CA VAL A 141 -24.12 -2.64 14.02
C VAL A 141 -24.55 -1.24 14.44
N GLU A 142 -24.52 -0.97 15.72
CA GLU A 142 -24.70 0.36 16.29
C GLU A 142 -23.41 0.80 16.98
N GLY A 143 -23.09 2.08 16.89
CA GLY A 143 -21.90 2.61 17.55
C GLY A 143 -21.84 4.12 17.42
N ASP A 144 -21.23 4.77 18.40
CA ASP A 144 -20.97 6.19 18.29
C ASP A 144 -19.88 6.41 17.24
N GLY A 145 -19.89 7.57 16.58
CA GLY A 145 -18.86 7.93 15.61
C GLY A 145 -17.52 8.14 16.29
N GLY A 146 -16.56 7.25 16.01
CA GLY A 146 -15.14 7.45 16.25
C GLY A 146 -14.44 8.06 15.04
N PHE A 147 -13.24 8.58 15.22
CA PHE A 147 -12.40 8.97 14.08
C PHE A 147 -11.48 7.80 13.74
N LEU A 148 -11.35 7.48 12.44
CA LEU A 148 -10.40 6.48 11.97
C LEU A 148 -8.95 6.86 12.35
N PHE A 149 -8.67 8.17 12.33
CA PHE A 149 -7.44 8.78 12.82
C PHE A 149 -7.82 9.84 13.85
N HIS A 150 -7.31 9.77 15.07
CA HIS A 150 -7.62 10.76 16.09
C HIS A 150 -7.24 12.19 15.67
N ALA A 151 -6.25 12.35 14.76
CA ALA A 151 -5.93 13.59 14.07
C ALA A 151 -7.14 14.30 13.42
N LEU A 152 -8.08 13.54 12.84
CA LEU A 152 -9.30 14.08 12.21
C LEU A 152 -10.30 14.58 13.26
N GLY A 153 -10.08 14.27 14.53
CA GLY A 153 -10.79 14.78 15.70
C GLY A 153 -10.78 16.29 15.84
N VAL A 154 -9.96 17.02 15.08
CA VAL A 154 -9.98 18.49 15.02
C VAL A 154 -11.37 19.07 14.71
N LEU A 155 -12.17 18.39 13.88
CA LEU A 155 -13.54 18.82 13.57
C LEU A 155 -14.44 18.86 14.81
N LYS A 156 -14.16 17.99 15.79
CA LYS A 156 -14.85 17.92 17.07
C LYS A 156 -14.19 18.80 18.12
N THR A 157 -12.87 18.75 18.26
CA THR A 157 -12.15 19.48 19.32
C THR A 157 -12.11 21.00 19.09
N GLN A 158 -12.24 21.46 17.84
CA GLN A 158 -12.29 22.88 17.46
C GLN A 158 -13.68 23.31 16.97
N GLU A 159 -14.75 22.58 17.31
CA GLU A 159 -16.13 22.87 16.84
C GLU A 159 -16.53 24.34 17.10
N ASP A 160 -16.26 24.87 18.29
CA ASP A 160 -16.58 26.27 18.64
C ASP A 160 -15.86 27.28 17.72
N LEU A 161 -14.61 26.99 17.33
CA LEU A 161 -13.82 27.85 16.47
C LEU A 161 -14.26 27.74 15.00
N LEU A 162 -14.46 26.52 14.50
CA LEU A 162 -14.96 26.28 13.15
C LEU A 162 -16.39 26.79 12.99
N GLY A 163 -17.22 26.70 14.03
CA GLY A 163 -18.57 27.25 14.10
C GLY A 163 -18.65 28.78 14.08
N LEU A 164 -17.52 29.50 14.18
CA LEU A 164 -17.47 30.93 13.86
C LEU A 164 -17.42 31.19 12.35
N LEU A 165 -16.84 30.25 11.60
CA LEU A 165 -16.58 30.37 10.15
C LEU A 165 -17.63 29.66 9.31
N PHE A 166 -18.15 28.54 9.79
CA PHE A 166 -19.10 27.68 9.11
C PHE A 166 -20.39 27.52 9.92
N ASP A 167 -21.52 27.28 9.25
CA ASP A 167 -22.81 27.05 9.90
C ASP A 167 -23.24 25.59 9.77
N GLY A 168 -23.90 25.02 10.80
CA GLY A 168 -24.52 23.69 10.71
C GLY A 168 -23.59 22.48 10.68
N LEU A 169 -22.35 22.61 11.20
CA LEU A 169 -21.41 21.49 11.35
C LEU A 169 -22.01 20.34 12.17
N LYS A 170 -21.67 19.10 11.79
CA LYS A 170 -22.16 17.85 12.42
C LYS A 170 -20.97 16.96 12.80
N PRO A 171 -20.21 17.31 13.85
CA PRO A 171 -18.98 16.59 14.25
C PRO A 171 -19.23 15.39 15.16
N GLU A 172 -20.48 15.15 15.57
CA GLU A 172 -20.89 13.99 16.34
C GLU A 172 -22.11 13.34 15.69
N MET A 173 -22.07 12.01 15.54
CA MET A 173 -23.20 11.21 15.11
C MET A 173 -23.05 9.78 15.60
N ARG A 174 -24.18 9.11 15.80
CA ARG A 174 -24.25 7.68 16.06
C ARG A 174 -24.64 6.95 14.79
N PHE A 175 -23.93 5.87 14.49
CA PHE A 175 -24.15 5.01 13.34
C PHE A 175 -25.09 3.88 13.73
N ARG A 176 -26.02 3.57 12.83
CA ARG A 176 -26.73 2.30 12.80
C ARG A 176 -26.64 1.73 11.39
N THR A 177 -25.88 0.67 11.22
CA THR A 177 -25.65 0.01 9.94
C THR A 177 -26.29 -1.36 9.95
N ASP A 178 -27.22 -1.56 9.01
CA ASP A 178 -27.85 -2.84 8.73
C ASP A 178 -27.18 -3.48 7.52
N TYR A 179 -26.54 -4.63 7.72
CA TYR A 179 -26.11 -5.54 6.66
C TYR A 179 -27.26 -6.48 6.35
N ILE A 180 -27.90 -6.29 5.19
CA ILE A 180 -29.14 -6.96 4.81
C ILE A 180 -28.87 -7.89 3.64
N LEU A 181 -29.25 -9.16 3.77
CA LEU A 181 -29.20 -10.15 2.71
C LEU A 181 -30.59 -10.76 2.48
N ARG A 182 -30.96 -10.97 1.22
CA ARG A 182 -32.24 -11.59 0.82
C ARG A 182 -32.01 -12.85 -0.02
N PRO A 183 -33.01 -13.75 -0.15
CA PRO A 183 -32.88 -14.94 -0.98
C PRO A 183 -32.56 -14.60 -2.44
N GLY A 184 -31.62 -15.34 -3.04
CA GLY A 184 -31.19 -15.19 -4.43
C GLY A 184 -30.37 -13.93 -4.74
N GLU A 185 -30.13 -13.04 -3.76
CA GLU A 185 -29.28 -11.86 -3.95
C GLU A 185 -27.80 -12.24 -3.83
N ARG A 186 -27.00 -11.81 -4.81
CA ARG A 186 -25.53 -11.92 -4.77
C ARG A 186 -24.84 -10.65 -4.29
N PHE A 187 -25.57 -9.86 -3.51
CA PHE A 187 -25.06 -8.64 -2.91
C PHE A 187 -25.65 -8.43 -1.52
N VAL A 188 -24.89 -7.81 -0.64
CA VAL A 188 -25.37 -7.30 0.63
C VAL A 188 -25.89 -5.87 0.41
N THR A 189 -27.13 -5.61 0.79
CA THR A 189 -27.62 -4.23 0.91
C THR A 189 -27.11 -3.69 2.23
N ILE A 190 -26.30 -2.65 2.17
CA ILE A 190 -25.80 -2.02 3.38
C ILE A 190 -26.54 -0.70 3.57
N ARG A 191 -27.38 -0.63 4.61
CA ARG A 191 -28.17 0.56 4.93
C ARG A 191 -27.63 1.19 6.20
N THR A 192 -27.21 2.45 6.11
CA THR A 192 -26.74 3.19 7.29
C THR A 192 -27.72 4.30 7.62
N THR A 193 -28.09 4.40 8.90
CA THR A 193 -28.79 5.53 9.50
C THR A 193 -27.82 6.27 10.42
N LEU A 194 -27.64 7.56 10.19
CA LEU A 194 -26.84 8.47 11.00
C LEU A 194 -27.79 9.22 11.92
N LEU A 195 -27.52 9.20 13.22
CA LEU A 195 -28.33 9.82 14.26
C LEU A 195 -27.53 10.94 14.92
N LEU A 196 -28.01 12.18 14.84
CA LEU A 196 -27.40 13.30 15.55
C LEU A 196 -27.74 13.23 17.06
N PRO A 197 -26.84 13.66 17.97
CA PRO A 197 -27.07 13.59 19.41
C PRO A 197 -28.36 14.32 19.81
N ASP A 198 -29.15 13.84 20.76
CA ASP A 198 -30.38 14.53 21.21
C ASP A 198 -30.13 15.87 21.95
N ARG A 199 -28.87 16.22 22.21
CA ARG A 199 -28.46 17.49 22.81
C ARG A 199 -28.08 18.48 21.71
N ALA A 200 -28.84 19.55 21.56
CA ALA A 200 -28.49 20.68 20.70
C ALA A 200 -28.09 21.91 21.54
N VAL A 201 -27.02 22.59 21.13
CA VAL A 201 -26.52 23.80 21.80
C VAL A 201 -27.60 24.87 21.77
N GLY A 202 -27.92 25.47 22.93
CA GLY A 202 -28.98 26.47 23.06
C GLY A 202 -30.40 25.93 23.26
N CYS A 203 -30.61 24.62 23.18
CA CYS A 203 -31.92 24.00 23.39
C CYS A 203 -32.18 23.64 24.87
N PRO A 204 -33.41 23.82 25.39
CA PRO A 204 -33.78 23.36 26.72
C PRO A 204 -33.70 21.82 26.78
N SER A 205 -33.23 21.27 27.92
CA SER A 205 -33.10 19.81 28.06
C SER A 205 -34.47 19.15 27.91
N VAL A 206 -34.60 18.19 27.00
CA VAL A 206 -35.84 17.44 26.75
C VAL A 206 -36.09 16.35 27.80
N GLY A 207 -35.46 16.43 28.98
CA GLY A 207 -35.38 15.39 30.03
C GLY A 207 -36.71 14.93 30.64
N ALA A 208 -37.86 15.32 30.08
CA ALA A 208 -39.19 14.87 30.43
C ALA A 208 -39.83 13.90 29.39
N CYS A 209 -39.18 13.63 28.25
CA CYS A 209 -39.71 12.76 27.20
C CYS A 209 -39.28 11.30 27.41
N ALA A 210 -40.23 10.45 27.82
CA ALA A 210 -40.04 9.01 27.98
C ALA A 210 -40.46 8.23 26.72
N LEU A 211 -40.10 8.73 25.53
CA LEU A 211 -40.42 8.11 24.25
C LEU A 211 -39.18 7.38 23.71
N GLU A 212 -39.31 6.09 23.43
CA GLU A 212 -38.30 5.33 22.68
C GLU A 212 -38.58 5.50 21.18
N CYS A 213 -37.75 6.29 20.50
CA CYS A 213 -37.87 6.55 19.07
C CYS A 213 -36.73 5.89 18.32
N GLU A 214 -37.05 4.96 17.41
CA GLU A 214 -36.05 4.21 16.63
C GLU A 214 -35.11 5.12 15.82
N ASN A 215 -35.59 6.27 15.34
CA ASN A 215 -34.80 7.19 14.49
C ASN A 215 -34.49 8.53 15.18
N GLY A 216 -34.50 8.53 16.52
CA GLY A 216 -34.31 9.74 17.34
C GLY A 216 -35.53 10.64 17.40
N LEU A 217 -35.42 11.73 18.16
CA LEU A 217 -36.47 12.72 18.31
C LEU A 217 -36.59 13.62 17.07
N ALA A 218 -37.81 14.06 16.74
CA ALA A 218 -38.07 15.07 15.72
C ALA A 218 -37.56 16.45 16.18
N ALA A 219 -37.12 17.30 15.26
CA ALA A 219 -36.80 18.70 15.58
C ALA A 219 -37.98 19.63 15.32
N GLY A 220 -38.10 20.69 16.13
CA GLY A 220 -39.01 21.81 15.90
C GLY A 220 -38.45 22.82 14.90
N GLU A 221 -39.21 23.88 14.62
CA GLU A 221 -38.81 25.00 13.74
C GLU A 221 -37.57 25.76 14.24
N ASP A 222 -37.20 25.58 15.51
CA ASP A 222 -36.00 26.14 16.14
C ASP A 222 -34.80 25.18 16.09
N GLY A 223 -34.92 24.03 15.41
CA GLY A 223 -33.91 22.97 15.35
C GLY A 223 -33.78 22.16 16.65
N CYS A 224 -34.53 22.51 17.69
CA CYS A 224 -34.48 21.84 18.98
C CYS A 224 -35.28 20.53 18.96
N PRO A 225 -34.81 19.48 19.66
CA PRO A 225 -35.54 18.22 19.72
C PRO A 225 -36.89 18.40 20.46
N THR A 226 -37.91 17.74 19.92
CA THR A 226 -39.30 17.77 20.40
C THR A 226 -39.69 16.40 20.97
N CYS A 227 -40.81 16.35 21.70
CA CYS A 227 -41.34 15.10 22.27
C CYS A 227 -42.12 14.25 21.26
N ALA A 228 -41.54 14.01 20.08
CA ALA A 228 -42.12 13.22 19.00
C ALA A 228 -41.00 12.46 18.27
N CYS A 229 -41.29 11.32 17.66
CA CYS A 229 -40.31 10.58 16.88
C CYS A 229 -40.08 11.24 15.52
N GLY A 230 -38.81 11.36 15.12
CA GLY A 230 -38.41 11.88 13.82
C GLY A 230 -38.38 10.79 12.75
N GLU A 231 -38.59 11.18 11.50
CA GLU A 231 -38.37 10.32 10.33
C GLU A 231 -37.03 10.66 9.67
N PRO A 232 -36.20 9.65 9.33
CA PRO A 232 -34.88 9.88 8.77
C PRO A 232 -35.00 10.51 7.39
N LEU A 233 -34.12 11.48 7.12
CA LEU A 233 -33.98 12.09 5.83
C LEU A 233 -33.08 11.23 4.94
N SER A 234 -33.57 10.87 3.78
CA SER A 234 -32.76 10.15 2.80
C SER A 234 -31.71 11.09 2.18
N LEU A 235 -30.43 10.72 2.23
CA LEU A 235 -29.35 11.47 1.55
C LEU A 235 -29.46 11.29 0.05
N ASP A 236 -28.95 12.24 -0.74
CA ASP A 236 -29.04 12.17 -2.20
C ASP A 236 -27.83 11.40 -2.74
N ASN A 237 -28.07 10.40 -3.60
CA ASN A 237 -26.97 9.69 -4.25
C ASN A 237 -26.24 10.66 -5.19
N TYR A 238 -24.92 10.55 -5.24
CA TYR A 238 -24.15 11.34 -6.21
C TYR A 238 -24.47 10.88 -7.65
N ALA A 239 -24.64 11.85 -8.55
CA ALA A 239 -24.77 11.62 -10.00
C ALA A 239 -23.55 12.14 -10.78
N GLY A 240 -22.54 12.64 -10.06
CA GLY A 240 -21.29 13.18 -10.60
C GLY A 240 -20.37 13.65 -9.47
N PRO A 241 -19.17 14.16 -9.82
CA PRO A 241 -18.20 14.62 -8.84
C PRO A 241 -18.77 15.69 -7.92
N SER A 242 -18.59 15.51 -6.61
CA SER A 242 -18.99 16.46 -5.57
C SER A 242 -17.81 16.78 -4.67
N ASP A 243 -17.72 18.04 -4.27
CA ASP A 243 -16.72 18.52 -3.33
C ASP A 243 -17.03 18.02 -1.92
N ILE A 244 -16.08 17.32 -1.32
CA ILE A 244 -16.20 16.66 -0.02
C ILE A 244 -16.23 17.68 1.10
N PHE A 245 -15.23 18.57 1.13
CA PHE A 245 -15.09 19.53 2.22
C PHE A 245 -16.16 20.60 2.17
N ARG A 246 -16.55 21.07 0.97
CA ARG A 246 -17.71 21.95 0.83
C ARG A 246 -19.01 21.25 1.24
N GLY A 247 -19.12 19.93 1.03
CA GLY A 247 -20.26 19.14 1.50
C GLY A 247 -20.33 19.05 3.04
N ILE A 248 -19.21 18.81 3.71
CA ILE A 248 -19.10 18.69 5.16
C ILE A 248 -19.24 20.05 5.86
N LEU A 249 -18.49 21.05 5.40
CA LEU A 249 -18.34 22.34 6.08
C LEU A 249 -19.39 23.38 5.63
N GLY A 250 -19.88 23.29 4.40
CA GLY A 250 -20.68 24.36 3.78
C GLY A 250 -19.83 25.53 3.30
N ASP A 251 -20.49 26.64 2.99
CA ASP A 251 -19.84 27.88 2.56
C ASP A 251 -19.43 28.73 3.78
N VAL A 252 -18.38 29.54 3.62
CA VAL A 252 -17.86 30.43 4.67
C VAL A 252 -18.88 31.54 4.98
N ARG A 253 -19.11 31.81 6.27
CA ARG A 253 -20.00 32.87 6.73
C ARG A 253 -19.51 34.26 6.27
N GLY A 254 -20.44 35.08 5.78
CA GLY A 254 -20.16 36.47 5.39
C GLY A 254 -19.77 36.67 3.92
N GLU A 255 -19.60 35.58 3.16
CA GLU A 255 -19.29 35.60 1.72
C GLU A 255 -20.49 35.22 0.83
N ASP A 256 -21.69 35.69 1.21
CA ASP A 256 -22.97 35.31 0.55
C ASP A 256 -23.17 33.78 0.47
N PRO A 257 -23.19 33.09 1.65
CA PRO A 257 -23.22 31.63 1.69
C PRO A 257 -24.50 31.08 1.05
N GLU A 258 -24.36 30.07 0.19
CA GLU A 258 -25.49 29.35 -0.39
C GLU A 258 -25.81 28.07 0.39
N ARG A 259 -24.79 27.45 1.01
CA ARG A 259 -24.89 26.15 1.69
C ARG A 259 -24.36 26.19 3.12
N LYS A 260 -25.06 25.50 4.02
CA LYS A 260 -24.61 25.13 5.37
C LYS A 260 -23.90 23.77 5.35
N GLY A 261 -23.21 23.45 6.44
CA GLY A 261 -22.59 22.16 6.69
C GLY A 261 -23.59 21.01 6.56
N GLY A 262 -23.22 20.01 5.77
CA GLY A 262 -24.06 18.89 5.40
C GLY A 262 -23.61 17.57 5.99
N ILE A 263 -24.07 16.51 5.34
CA ILE A 263 -23.55 15.15 5.52
C ILE A 263 -22.99 14.67 4.20
N VAL A 264 -21.78 14.13 4.25
CA VAL A 264 -21.12 13.39 3.16
C VAL A 264 -20.87 11.99 3.70
N ALA A 265 -21.33 10.97 2.98
CA ALA A 265 -21.32 9.60 3.47
C ALA A 265 -20.98 8.57 2.39
N GLY A 266 -20.45 7.43 2.83
CA GLY A 266 -20.08 6.29 2.01
C GLY A 266 -19.32 5.25 2.82
N ASP A 267 -18.26 4.68 2.27
CA ASP A 267 -17.52 3.57 2.89
C ASP A 267 -16.02 3.68 2.58
N PHE A 268 -15.19 3.24 3.52
CA PHE A 268 -13.87 2.76 3.18
C PHE A 268 -13.96 1.28 2.83
N VAL A 269 -13.28 0.88 1.76
CA VAL A 269 -13.28 -0.48 1.25
C VAL A 269 -11.84 -0.86 0.91
N PHE A 270 -11.40 -1.95 1.51
CA PHE A 270 -10.12 -2.60 1.29
C PHE A 270 -10.44 -3.90 0.56
N PHE A 271 -10.30 -3.86 -0.77
CA PHE A 271 -10.57 -5.06 -1.59
C PHE A 271 -9.53 -6.16 -1.37
N GLY A 272 -8.38 -5.84 -0.77
CA GLY A 272 -7.26 -6.75 -0.56
C GLY A 272 -6.37 -6.84 -1.81
N ASN A 273 -5.05 -6.85 -1.63
CA ASN A 273 -4.08 -6.80 -2.74
C ASN A 273 -3.92 -8.13 -3.51
N GLN A 274 -4.84 -9.07 -3.29
CA GLN A 274 -5.03 -10.29 -4.09
C GLN A 274 -6.00 -10.10 -5.25
N ASN A 275 -6.66 -8.93 -5.33
CA ASN A 275 -7.63 -8.60 -6.36
C ASN A 275 -7.12 -7.42 -7.20
N ASP A 276 -7.31 -7.51 -8.51
CA ASP A 276 -7.08 -6.38 -9.41
C ASP A 276 -8.33 -5.49 -9.44
N ILE A 277 -8.18 -4.20 -9.12
CA ILE A 277 -9.30 -3.26 -9.07
C ILE A 277 -9.62 -2.74 -10.47
N PHE A 278 -10.91 -2.63 -10.79
CA PHE A 278 -11.44 -2.24 -12.09
C PHE A 278 -12.41 -1.06 -11.96
N GLY A 279 -12.18 -0.03 -12.78
CA GLY A 279 -13.14 1.05 -13.03
C GLY A 279 -13.57 1.07 -14.51
N PRO A 280 -14.88 1.09 -14.84
CA PRO A 280 -15.33 1.28 -16.22
C PRO A 280 -14.74 2.55 -16.83
N GLY A 281 -14.21 2.43 -18.06
CA GLY A 281 -13.48 3.47 -18.78
C GLY A 281 -11.96 3.30 -18.66
N ILE A 282 -11.44 3.21 -17.43
CA ILE A 282 -9.99 3.16 -17.16
C ILE A 282 -9.41 1.73 -17.16
N GLY A 283 -10.25 0.72 -16.92
CA GLY A 283 -9.78 -0.66 -16.76
C GLY A 283 -9.16 -0.91 -15.39
N PHE A 284 -8.06 -1.66 -15.38
CA PHE A 284 -7.28 -2.02 -14.18
C PHE A 284 -6.05 -1.10 -13.95
N ASP A 285 -6.17 0.19 -14.28
CA ASP A 285 -5.06 1.16 -14.13
C ASP A 285 -5.53 2.38 -13.31
N GLU A 286 -5.90 2.11 -12.05
CA GLU A 286 -6.34 3.10 -11.08
C GLU A 286 -5.26 4.11 -10.74
N GLU A 287 -4.01 3.65 -10.59
CA GLU A 287 -2.85 4.51 -10.32
C GLU A 287 -2.74 5.62 -11.37
N LYS A 288 -2.74 5.25 -12.66
CA LYS A 288 -2.64 6.21 -13.75
C LYS A 288 -3.81 7.19 -13.75
N ALA A 289 -5.03 6.72 -13.45
CA ALA A 289 -6.20 7.59 -13.39
C ALA A 289 -6.07 8.66 -12.31
N VAL A 290 -5.50 8.32 -11.16
CA VAL A 290 -5.27 9.30 -10.08
C VAL A 290 -4.12 10.25 -10.42
N PHE A 291 -3.00 9.76 -10.96
CA PHE A 291 -1.87 10.62 -11.34
C PHE A 291 -2.22 11.58 -12.48
N ASP A 292 -2.92 11.12 -13.52
CA ASP A 292 -3.38 11.98 -14.61
C ASP A 292 -4.31 13.09 -14.08
N ALA A 293 -5.15 12.80 -13.07
CA ALA A 293 -5.94 13.81 -12.38
C ALA A 293 -5.03 14.82 -11.65
N LEU A 294 -4.12 14.35 -10.79
CA LEU A 294 -3.21 15.20 -10.03
C LEU A 294 -2.38 16.12 -10.93
N PHE A 295 -1.74 15.58 -11.98
CA PHE A 295 -0.89 16.34 -12.91
C PHE A 295 -1.66 17.30 -13.81
N SER A 296 -2.98 17.11 -13.95
CA SER A 296 -3.85 18.09 -14.62
C SER A 296 -4.27 19.25 -13.70
N GLY A 297 -3.79 19.28 -12.44
CA GLY A 297 -4.19 20.23 -11.41
C GLY A 297 -5.58 19.95 -10.83
N ARG A 298 -6.06 18.70 -10.94
CA ARG A 298 -7.36 18.27 -10.39
C ARG A 298 -7.14 17.64 -9.02
N ASP A 299 -7.72 18.27 -7.99
CA ASP A 299 -7.84 17.69 -6.65
C ASP A 299 -9.00 16.66 -6.62
N THR A 300 -8.69 15.42 -6.25
CA THR A 300 -9.65 14.33 -6.16
C THR A 300 -10.59 14.45 -4.95
N PHE A 301 -10.33 15.31 -3.97
CA PHE A 301 -11.26 15.60 -2.88
C PHE A 301 -12.29 16.69 -3.23
N GLN A 302 -11.95 17.61 -4.14
CA GLN A 302 -12.91 18.60 -4.66
C GLN A 302 -13.68 18.09 -5.88
N ARG A 303 -12.98 17.33 -6.74
CA ARG A 303 -13.55 16.73 -7.95
C ARG A 303 -13.14 15.25 -8.02
N PRO A 304 -13.76 14.38 -7.21
CA PRO A 304 -13.47 12.94 -7.20
C PRO A 304 -13.58 12.28 -8.57
N LEU A 305 -12.87 11.17 -8.74
CA LEU A 305 -13.12 10.27 -9.87
C LEU A 305 -14.54 9.69 -9.72
N GLY A 306 -15.27 9.52 -10.81
CA GLY A 306 -16.66 9.07 -10.80
C GLY A 306 -16.83 7.81 -11.62
N PHE A 307 -17.40 6.76 -11.03
CA PHE A 307 -17.60 5.47 -11.70
C PHE A 307 -19.05 4.98 -11.54
N ASP A 308 -19.56 4.23 -12.51
CA ASP A 308 -20.88 3.61 -12.41
C ASP A 308 -20.91 2.53 -11.31
N PHE A 309 -19.82 1.79 -11.19
CA PHE A 309 -19.49 0.85 -10.13
C PHE A 309 -17.96 0.70 -10.13
N VAL A 310 -17.41 0.22 -9.02
CA VAL A 310 -16.03 -0.26 -8.96
C VAL A 310 -16.07 -1.74 -8.61
N ALA A 311 -15.24 -2.54 -9.26
CA ALA A 311 -15.15 -3.96 -9.03
C ALA A 311 -13.70 -4.37 -8.76
N ALA A 312 -13.51 -5.54 -8.16
CA ALA A 312 -12.19 -6.13 -7.94
C ALA A 312 -12.27 -7.63 -8.27
N ALA A 313 -11.29 -8.16 -8.99
CA ALA A 313 -11.29 -9.55 -9.46
C ALA A 313 -10.08 -10.32 -8.94
N GLY A 314 -10.33 -11.48 -8.32
CA GLY A 314 -9.28 -12.43 -7.89
C GLY A 314 -9.21 -13.68 -8.76
N GLY A 315 -10.18 -13.93 -9.64
CA GLY A 315 -10.25 -15.09 -10.54
C GLY A 315 -11.13 -16.25 -10.04
N ASP A 316 -11.29 -16.45 -8.72
CA ASP A 316 -12.18 -17.47 -8.13
C ASP A 316 -13.37 -16.88 -7.33
N VAL A 317 -13.25 -15.59 -7.01
CA VAL A 317 -14.28 -14.70 -6.47
C VAL A 317 -13.95 -13.28 -6.92
N SER A 318 -14.98 -12.45 -7.05
CA SER A 318 -14.84 -11.03 -7.35
C SER A 318 -15.81 -10.20 -6.53
N TYR A 319 -15.52 -8.93 -6.36
CA TYR A 319 -16.26 -8.03 -5.47
C TYR A 319 -16.68 -6.77 -6.23
N GLY A 320 -17.76 -6.12 -5.78
CA GLY A 320 -18.23 -4.89 -6.38
C GLY A 320 -18.84 -3.92 -5.39
N TYR A 321 -18.56 -2.63 -5.55
CA TYR A 321 -19.20 -1.55 -4.80
C TYR A 321 -20.02 -0.67 -5.76
N PHE A 322 -21.30 -0.48 -5.45
CA PHE A 322 -22.17 0.34 -6.29
C PHE A 322 -23.35 0.95 -5.53
N THR A 323 -24.02 1.91 -6.16
CA THR A 323 -25.24 2.56 -5.69
C THR A 323 -26.42 2.32 -6.64
N LYS A 324 -27.65 2.51 -6.16
CA LYS A 324 -28.87 2.42 -6.98
C LYS A 324 -29.65 3.72 -6.89
N ALA A 325 -29.84 4.38 -8.02
CA ALA A 325 -30.70 5.56 -8.12
C ALA A 325 -32.15 5.23 -7.72
N ARG A 326 -32.83 6.15 -7.04
CA ARG A 326 -34.24 5.98 -6.72
C ARG A 326 -35.10 6.16 -7.98
N PRO A 327 -36.32 5.62 -8.01
CA PRO A 327 -37.23 5.84 -9.13
C PRO A 327 -37.47 7.34 -9.38
N GLY A 328 -37.04 7.82 -10.55
CA GLY A 328 -37.18 9.23 -10.96
C GLY A 328 -35.92 10.07 -10.78
N ASP A 329 -34.92 9.59 -10.04
CA ASP A 329 -33.62 10.25 -9.88
C ASP A 329 -32.72 9.97 -11.09
N PRO A 330 -31.72 10.84 -11.38
CA PRO A 330 -30.69 10.53 -12.36
C PRO A 330 -29.89 9.28 -11.98
N PRO A 331 -29.25 8.59 -12.95
CA PRO A 331 -28.32 7.51 -12.65
C PRO A 331 -27.27 7.94 -11.63
N SER A 332 -27.03 7.10 -10.63
CA SER A 332 -26.07 7.36 -9.58
C SER A 332 -24.68 6.83 -9.93
N THR A 333 -23.66 7.58 -9.55
CA THR A 333 -22.25 7.20 -9.64
C THR A 333 -21.68 7.07 -8.24
N VAL A 334 -20.55 6.39 -8.12
CA VAL A 334 -19.72 6.41 -6.92
C VAL A 334 -18.58 7.39 -7.12
N ASN A 335 -18.39 8.30 -6.17
CA ASN A 335 -17.27 9.22 -6.16
C ASN A 335 -16.11 8.61 -5.38
N VAL A 336 -14.92 8.61 -5.97
CA VAL A 336 -13.72 7.94 -5.47
C VAL A 336 -12.60 8.98 -5.31
N PRO A 337 -12.48 9.62 -4.13
CA PRO A 337 -11.41 10.59 -3.87
C PRO A 337 -10.04 9.95 -3.61
N VAL A 338 -10.03 8.73 -3.09
CA VAL A 338 -8.83 7.92 -2.83
C VAL A 338 -9.02 6.60 -3.55
N PHE A 339 -8.09 6.23 -4.43
CA PHE A 339 -8.21 5.05 -5.26
C PHE A 339 -6.90 4.28 -5.34
N THR A 340 -6.78 3.20 -4.55
CA THR A 340 -5.64 2.28 -4.54
C THR A 340 -6.14 0.85 -4.26
N SER A 341 -5.35 -0.15 -4.64
CA SER A 341 -5.66 -1.57 -4.37
C SER A 341 -5.82 -1.89 -2.88
N ALA A 342 -4.97 -1.29 -2.05
CA ALA A 342 -5.01 -1.45 -0.60
C ALA A 342 -6.17 -0.66 0.01
N ALA A 343 -6.31 0.64 -0.28
CA ALA A 343 -7.32 1.51 0.33
C ALA A 343 -8.12 2.30 -0.72
N THR A 344 -9.44 2.10 -0.76
CA THR A 344 -10.34 2.90 -1.60
C THR A 344 -11.43 3.54 -0.73
N ALA A 345 -11.56 4.87 -0.86
CA ALA A 345 -12.65 5.61 -0.23
C ALA A 345 -13.78 5.81 -1.24
N PHE A 346 -14.99 5.44 -0.88
CA PHE A 346 -16.19 5.65 -1.68
C PHE A 346 -17.10 6.67 -1.02
N LEU A 347 -17.54 7.64 -1.79
CA LEU A 347 -18.63 8.54 -1.43
C LEU A 347 -19.83 8.23 -2.30
N SER A 348 -20.90 7.78 -1.64
CA SER A 348 -22.10 7.29 -2.31
C SER A 348 -23.26 8.29 -2.24
N ALA A 349 -23.35 9.06 -1.16
CA ALA A 349 -24.43 10.01 -0.95
C ALA A 349 -24.02 11.22 -0.10
N GLY A 350 -24.75 12.31 -0.27
CA GLY A 350 -24.61 13.47 0.60
C GLY A 350 -25.77 14.43 0.50
N LYS A 351 -25.83 15.38 1.44
CA LYS A 351 -26.82 16.46 1.45
C LYS A 351 -26.34 17.63 2.28
N SER A 352 -26.32 18.82 1.69
CA SER A 352 -26.05 20.09 2.38
C SER A 352 -27.35 20.90 2.47
N CYS A 353 -27.62 21.50 3.62
CA CYS A 353 -28.77 22.37 3.79
C CYS A 353 -28.50 23.73 3.11
N LEU A 354 -29.51 24.38 2.54
CA LEU A 354 -29.35 25.71 1.96
C LEU A 354 -29.27 26.79 3.07
N ALA A 355 -28.60 27.90 2.79
CA ALA A 355 -28.50 29.02 3.72
C ALA A 355 -29.77 29.90 3.77
N ALA A 356 -30.62 29.83 2.74
CA ALA A 356 -31.87 30.59 2.65
C ALA A 356 -32.98 29.96 3.51
N ALA A 357 -33.78 30.80 4.18
CA ALA A 357 -34.78 30.41 5.18
C ALA A 357 -36.07 29.78 4.61
N ASP A 358 -36.18 29.62 3.29
CA ASP A 358 -37.35 29.10 2.58
C ASP A 358 -37.26 27.60 2.25
N ASP A 359 -36.17 26.93 2.64
CA ASP A 359 -35.94 25.47 2.43
C ASP A 359 -35.98 24.63 3.72
N ASP A 360 -36.59 25.17 4.79
CA ASP A 360 -36.69 24.58 6.13
C ASP A 360 -37.31 23.15 6.16
N GLU A 361 -38.05 22.73 5.12
CA GLU A 361 -38.61 21.38 4.99
C GLU A 361 -37.58 20.31 4.59
N ALA A 362 -36.43 20.68 3.99
CA ALA A 362 -35.58 19.72 3.29
C ALA A 362 -34.39 19.16 4.09
N CYS A 363 -33.89 19.84 5.14
CA CYS A 363 -32.63 19.44 5.78
C CYS A 363 -32.43 19.93 7.24
N ASP A 364 -32.74 21.20 7.56
CA ASP A 364 -32.37 21.82 8.85
C ASP A 364 -33.12 21.24 10.07
N HIS A 365 -34.34 20.73 9.87
CA HIS A 365 -35.15 20.11 10.94
C HIS A 365 -34.96 18.59 11.07
N LYS A 366 -33.96 18.02 10.39
CA LYS A 366 -33.71 16.58 10.39
C LYS A 366 -32.56 16.22 11.31
N ARG A 367 -32.82 15.30 12.25
CA ARG A 367 -31.82 14.78 13.20
C ARG A 367 -31.32 13.39 12.86
N SER A 368 -31.93 12.73 11.87
CA SER A 368 -31.51 11.44 11.39
C SER A 368 -31.48 11.41 9.87
N PHE A 369 -30.50 10.70 9.33
CA PHE A 369 -30.22 10.65 7.90
C PHE A 369 -29.95 9.21 7.48
N THR A 370 -30.35 8.82 6.27
CA THR A 370 -30.13 7.44 5.80
C THR A 370 -29.72 7.35 4.35
N TYR A 371 -28.90 6.35 4.03
CA TYR A 371 -28.44 6.05 2.68
C TYR A 371 -28.20 4.55 2.52
N GLU A 372 -28.22 4.09 1.27
CA GLU A 372 -28.02 2.69 0.90
C GLU A 372 -26.92 2.58 -0.16
N ARG A 373 -26.11 1.53 -0.01
CA ARG A 373 -25.13 1.07 -1.00
C ARG A 373 -25.16 -0.46 -1.03
N TYR A 374 -24.46 -1.03 -2.01
CA TYR A 374 -24.52 -2.45 -2.28
C TYR A 374 -23.11 -3.00 -2.47
N PHE A 375 -22.83 -4.11 -1.78
CA PHE A 375 -21.60 -4.88 -1.91
C PHE A 375 -21.90 -6.19 -2.64
N ALA A 376 -21.45 -6.33 -3.88
CA ALA A 376 -21.68 -7.49 -4.74
C ALA A 376 -20.56 -8.52 -4.62
N VAL A 377 -20.92 -9.80 -4.78
CA VAL A 377 -20.00 -10.94 -4.89
C VAL A 377 -20.21 -11.66 -6.23
N GLY A 378 -19.21 -11.55 -7.10
CA GLY A 378 -19.11 -12.15 -8.43
C GLY A 378 -18.46 -13.54 -8.43
N GLU A 379 -18.26 -14.10 -9.62
CA GLU A 379 -17.74 -15.47 -9.84
C GLU A 379 -16.22 -15.55 -10.07
N GLY A 380 -15.51 -14.42 -9.98
CA GLY A 380 -14.07 -14.38 -10.24
C GLY A 380 -13.65 -13.22 -11.12
N ASP A 381 -14.52 -12.79 -12.03
CA ASP A 381 -14.26 -11.76 -13.04
C ASP A 381 -15.08 -10.48 -12.83
N ILE A 382 -14.84 -9.48 -13.69
CA ILE A 382 -15.56 -8.19 -13.68
C ILE A 382 -16.97 -8.33 -14.26
N ALA A 383 -17.15 -9.19 -15.27
CA ALA A 383 -18.44 -9.36 -15.94
C ALA A 383 -19.53 -9.93 -15.03
N SER A 384 -19.18 -10.87 -14.14
CA SER A 384 -20.11 -11.42 -13.16
C SER A 384 -20.57 -10.38 -12.12
N VAL A 385 -19.66 -9.51 -11.67
CA VAL A 385 -20.02 -8.36 -10.82
C VAL A 385 -20.93 -7.39 -11.57
N ALA A 386 -20.60 -7.07 -12.82
CA ALA A 386 -21.42 -6.20 -13.65
C ALA A 386 -22.84 -6.78 -13.85
N GLU A 387 -23.00 -8.09 -14.04
CA GLU A 387 -24.30 -8.75 -14.11
C GLU A 387 -25.13 -8.54 -12.83
N VAL A 388 -24.51 -8.64 -11.65
CA VAL A 388 -25.16 -8.34 -10.37
C VAL A 388 -25.61 -6.88 -10.31
N VAL A 389 -24.76 -5.94 -10.71
CA VAL A 389 -25.07 -4.50 -10.75
C VAL A 389 -26.25 -4.21 -11.70
N TYR A 390 -26.20 -4.74 -12.93
CA TYR A 390 -27.28 -4.57 -13.92
C TYR A 390 -28.60 -5.19 -13.45
N GLY A 391 -28.53 -6.38 -12.85
CA GLY A 391 -29.68 -7.07 -12.26
C GLY A 391 -30.32 -6.24 -11.14
N ALA A 392 -29.51 -5.74 -10.20
CA ALA A 392 -29.97 -4.92 -9.08
C ALA A 392 -30.61 -3.59 -9.54
N ARG A 393 -30.09 -3.00 -10.63
CA ARG A 393 -30.61 -1.76 -11.24
C ARG A 393 -31.78 -1.99 -12.21
N GLY A 394 -32.07 -3.23 -12.58
CA GLY A 394 -33.07 -3.56 -13.60
C GLY A 394 -32.69 -3.06 -15.00
N ALA A 395 -31.40 -2.94 -15.29
CA ALA A 395 -30.90 -2.47 -16.57
C ALA A 395 -31.18 -3.51 -17.67
N PRO A 396 -31.60 -3.09 -18.88
CA PRO A 396 -31.72 -4.00 -20.00
C PRO A 396 -30.33 -4.50 -20.40
N THR A 397 -30.19 -5.80 -20.63
CA THR A 397 -28.92 -6.43 -21.04
C THR A 397 -29.12 -7.34 -22.25
N GLY A 398 -28.06 -7.56 -23.01
CA GLY A 398 -27.92 -8.68 -23.94
C GLY A 398 -26.85 -9.66 -23.44
N THR A 399 -26.77 -10.84 -24.05
CA THR A 399 -25.78 -11.87 -23.72
C THR A 399 -24.68 -11.90 -24.77
N LEU A 400 -23.44 -11.74 -24.34
CA LEU A 400 -22.26 -12.10 -25.11
C LEU A 400 -21.79 -13.48 -24.64
N GLU A 401 -21.55 -14.39 -25.56
CA GLU A 401 -21.03 -15.73 -25.25
C GLU A 401 -20.03 -16.17 -26.32
N GLY A 402 -19.21 -17.17 -26.03
CA GLY A 402 -18.20 -17.59 -26.98
C GLY A 402 -17.19 -18.57 -26.43
N ALA A 403 -16.12 -18.78 -27.19
CA ALA A 403 -14.93 -19.48 -26.73
C ALA A 403 -13.66 -18.83 -27.28
N VAL A 404 -12.56 -18.97 -26.53
CA VAL A 404 -11.22 -18.55 -26.94
C VAL A 404 -10.44 -19.77 -27.42
N LEU A 405 -9.91 -19.68 -28.65
CA LEU A 405 -9.26 -20.80 -29.33
C LEU A 405 -7.85 -20.43 -29.80
N TRP A 406 -6.92 -21.38 -29.76
CA TRP A 406 -5.64 -21.23 -30.44
C TRP A 406 -5.83 -21.27 -31.95
N ARG A 407 -5.41 -20.22 -32.67
CA ARG A 407 -5.51 -20.15 -34.14
C ARG A 407 -4.81 -21.33 -34.84
N SER A 408 -3.72 -21.83 -34.26
CA SER A 408 -2.88 -22.89 -34.85
C SER A 408 -3.51 -24.27 -34.78
N THR A 409 -4.20 -24.60 -33.68
CA THR A 409 -4.71 -25.94 -33.39
C THR A 409 -6.24 -26.01 -33.40
N GLY A 410 -6.93 -24.89 -33.19
CA GLY A 410 -8.37 -24.84 -32.95
C GLY A 410 -8.78 -25.38 -31.58
N GLU A 411 -7.81 -25.69 -30.71
CA GLU A 411 -8.06 -26.13 -29.35
C GLU A 411 -8.41 -24.93 -28.45
N PRO A 412 -9.23 -25.14 -27.41
CA PRO A 412 -9.45 -24.19 -26.34
C PRO A 412 -8.20 -23.54 -25.77
N VAL A 413 -8.35 -22.29 -25.32
CA VAL A 413 -7.38 -21.62 -24.44
C VAL A 413 -7.98 -21.49 -23.06
N PRO A 414 -7.69 -22.43 -22.15
CA PRO A 414 -8.17 -22.38 -20.78
C PRO A 414 -7.84 -21.06 -20.07
N ASN A 415 -8.77 -20.55 -19.26
CA ASN A 415 -8.61 -19.39 -18.38
C ASN A 415 -8.18 -18.10 -19.12
N ALA A 416 -8.42 -18.02 -20.44
CA ALA A 416 -8.17 -16.82 -21.21
C ALA A 416 -9.06 -15.67 -20.75
N ARG A 417 -8.64 -14.42 -20.95
CA ARG A 417 -9.44 -13.24 -20.61
C ARG A 417 -9.95 -12.55 -21.87
N VAL A 418 -11.18 -12.08 -21.86
CA VAL A 418 -11.82 -11.33 -22.95
C VAL A 418 -12.16 -9.94 -22.47
N HIS A 419 -11.39 -8.97 -22.94
CA HIS A 419 -11.52 -7.56 -22.60
C HIS A 419 -12.53 -6.87 -23.53
N VAL A 420 -13.48 -6.13 -22.96
CA VAL A 420 -14.60 -5.50 -23.69
C VAL A 420 -14.41 -3.99 -23.72
N PHE A 421 -14.18 -3.44 -24.91
CA PHE A 421 -14.06 -2.01 -25.13
C PHE A 421 -15.35 -1.42 -25.70
N ARG A 422 -15.70 -0.20 -25.27
CA ARG A 422 -16.69 0.63 -25.97
C ARG A 422 -16.14 0.95 -27.35
N ASP A 423 -16.98 0.86 -28.38
CA ASP A 423 -16.59 1.19 -29.75
C ASP A 423 -16.37 2.71 -29.94
N PRO A 424 -15.12 3.19 -30.13
CA PRO A 424 -14.85 4.61 -30.24
C PRO A 424 -15.11 5.14 -31.67
N ASP A 425 -15.23 4.28 -32.68
CA ASP A 425 -15.62 4.69 -34.03
C ASP A 425 -16.18 3.48 -34.81
N PRO A 426 -17.50 3.42 -35.02
CA PRO A 426 -18.13 2.36 -35.80
C PRO A 426 -17.66 2.27 -37.25
N ALA A 427 -17.09 3.35 -37.82
CA ALA A 427 -16.58 3.39 -39.19
C ALA A 427 -15.11 2.94 -39.29
N ALA A 428 -14.34 3.02 -38.21
CA ALA A 428 -12.93 2.66 -38.19
C ALA A 428 -12.70 1.14 -38.15
N ARG A 429 -11.49 0.73 -38.52
CA ARG A 429 -10.98 -0.63 -38.28
C ARG A 429 -9.67 -0.52 -37.52
N PHE A 430 -9.52 -1.33 -36.48
CA PHE A 430 -8.34 -1.32 -35.62
C PHE A 430 -7.52 -2.58 -35.89
N ALA A 431 -6.23 -2.39 -36.17
CA ALA A 431 -5.32 -3.49 -36.47
C ALA A 431 -4.70 -4.11 -35.21
N SER A 432 -4.65 -3.36 -34.10
CA SER A 432 -4.13 -3.77 -32.80
C SER A 432 -4.93 -3.13 -31.66
N VAL A 433 -4.75 -3.65 -30.45
CA VAL A 433 -5.31 -3.03 -29.23
C VAL A 433 -4.75 -1.63 -29.00
N ASP A 434 -3.48 -1.38 -29.28
CA ASP A 434 -2.88 -0.04 -29.10
C ASP A 434 -3.57 1.01 -29.99
N ALA A 435 -3.88 0.67 -31.24
CA ALA A 435 -4.60 1.56 -32.14
C ALA A 435 -6.06 1.82 -31.69
N LEU A 436 -6.68 0.84 -31.02
CA LEU A 436 -8.00 0.99 -30.42
C LEU A 436 -7.93 1.91 -29.19
N VAL A 437 -6.97 1.69 -28.29
CA VAL A 437 -6.76 2.50 -27.09
C VAL A 437 -6.46 3.96 -27.43
N GLU A 438 -5.61 4.22 -28.43
CA GLU A 438 -5.35 5.59 -28.87
C GLU A 438 -6.60 6.28 -29.43
N ALA A 439 -7.45 5.55 -30.16
CA ALA A 439 -8.71 6.08 -30.65
C ALA A 439 -9.72 6.34 -29.52
N SER A 440 -9.78 5.48 -28.50
CA SER A 440 -10.57 5.69 -27.28
C SER A 440 -10.09 6.92 -26.52
N LEU A 441 -8.79 7.02 -26.23
CA LEU A 441 -8.21 8.15 -25.50
C LEU A 441 -8.46 9.47 -26.23
N ALA A 442 -8.37 9.49 -27.56
CA ALA A 442 -8.69 10.67 -28.36
C ALA A 442 -10.18 11.06 -28.33
N ARG A 443 -11.09 10.11 -28.07
CA ARG A 443 -12.55 10.34 -28.09
C ARG A 443 -13.15 10.60 -26.71
N SER A 444 -12.81 9.79 -25.71
CA SER A 444 -13.38 9.84 -24.36
C SER A 444 -12.40 10.28 -23.28
N GLY A 445 -11.10 10.33 -23.58
CA GLY A 445 -10.07 10.64 -22.57
C GLY A 445 -9.71 9.46 -21.66
N ASP A 446 -10.26 8.27 -21.93
CA ASP A 446 -10.01 7.02 -21.22
C ASP A 446 -9.65 5.89 -22.21
N VAL A 447 -9.20 4.74 -21.70
CA VAL A 447 -8.83 3.60 -22.57
C VAL A 447 -10.05 2.92 -23.21
N GLY A 448 -11.26 3.21 -22.70
CA GLY A 448 -12.54 2.73 -23.22
C GLY A 448 -12.92 1.32 -22.79
N LEU A 449 -12.21 0.73 -21.80
CA LEU A 449 -12.47 -0.63 -21.31
C LEU A 449 -13.68 -0.62 -20.36
N VAL A 450 -14.72 -1.41 -20.63
CA VAL A 450 -15.98 -1.38 -19.87
C VAL A 450 -16.27 -2.67 -19.12
N SER A 451 -15.60 -3.77 -19.47
CA SER A 451 -15.70 -5.06 -18.76
C SER A 451 -14.50 -5.95 -19.11
N SER A 452 -14.24 -6.94 -18.26
CA SER A 452 -13.31 -8.06 -18.47
C SER A 452 -14.01 -9.36 -18.11
N ILE A 453 -13.91 -10.34 -18.98
CA ILE A 453 -14.60 -11.63 -18.87
C ILE A 453 -13.54 -12.72 -18.78
N ASP A 454 -13.60 -13.58 -17.78
CA ASP A 454 -12.71 -14.73 -17.72
C ASP A 454 -13.37 -15.92 -18.42
N ALA A 455 -12.60 -16.63 -19.23
CA ALA A 455 -13.01 -17.92 -19.77
C ALA A 455 -12.87 -19.00 -18.70
N ASP A 456 -13.71 -20.04 -18.75
CA ASP A 456 -13.77 -21.10 -17.73
C ASP A 456 -14.05 -20.54 -16.32
N LEU A 457 -14.98 -19.56 -16.26
CA LEU A 457 -15.24 -18.74 -15.07
C LEU A 457 -15.47 -19.56 -13.79
N GLY A 458 -14.79 -19.17 -12.72
CA GLY A 458 -14.98 -19.73 -11.39
C GLY A 458 -14.45 -21.16 -11.27
N LEU A 459 -15.35 -22.12 -11.01
CA LEU A 459 -15.00 -23.55 -10.87
C LEU A 459 -15.57 -24.37 -12.01
N ASP A 460 -15.26 -23.99 -13.25
CA ASP A 460 -15.65 -24.80 -14.40
C ASP A 460 -14.95 -26.17 -14.33
N PRO A 461 -15.72 -27.30 -14.30
CA PRO A 461 -15.12 -28.63 -14.34
C PRO A 461 -14.50 -29.00 -15.69
N VAL A 462 -14.79 -28.23 -16.74
CA VAL A 462 -14.32 -28.45 -18.12
C VAL A 462 -13.66 -27.17 -18.62
N GLU A 463 -12.32 -27.16 -18.60
CA GLU A 463 -11.54 -26.08 -19.20
C GLU A 463 -11.59 -26.15 -20.74
N ASP A 464 -12.63 -25.57 -21.35
CA ASP A 464 -12.86 -25.50 -22.80
C ASP A 464 -12.83 -24.08 -23.38
N GLY A 465 -12.40 -23.12 -22.57
CA GLY A 465 -12.14 -21.73 -22.96
C GLY A 465 -13.42 -20.99 -23.29
N ASP A 466 -14.59 -21.48 -22.87
CA ASP A 466 -15.85 -20.78 -23.05
C ASP A 466 -15.94 -19.55 -22.14
N PHE A 467 -16.69 -18.55 -22.58
CA PHE A 467 -16.91 -17.34 -21.81
C PHE A 467 -18.32 -16.83 -22.03
N ARG A 468 -18.85 -16.12 -21.03
CA ARG A 468 -20.18 -15.53 -21.10
C ARG A 468 -20.26 -14.27 -20.24
N ALA A 469 -20.93 -13.25 -20.75
CA ALA A 469 -21.20 -12.03 -20.01
C ALA A 469 -22.54 -11.42 -20.40
N ARG A 470 -23.15 -10.68 -19.45
CA ARG A 470 -24.24 -9.77 -19.76
C ARG A 470 -23.74 -8.35 -19.83
N LEU A 471 -24.05 -7.67 -20.93
CA LEU A 471 -23.66 -6.29 -21.17
C LEU A 471 -24.89 -5.47 -21.54
N GLU A 472 -24.85 -4.17 -21.29
CA GLU A 472 -25.87 -3.25 -21.78
C GLU A 472 -25.91 -3.23 -23.33
N PRO A 473 -27.01 -2.81 -23.95
CA PRO A 473 -27.09 -2.67 -25.40
C PRO A 473 -26.09 -1.62 -25.92
N GLY A 474 -25.27 -1.99 -26.92
CA GLY A 474 -24.21 -1.11 -27.41
C GLY A 474 -23.35 -1.73 -28.50
N GLY A 475 -22.44 -0.92 -29.03
CA GLY A 475 -21.37 -1.37 -29.93
C GLY A 475 -20.06 -1.55 -29.14
N TYR A 476 -19.40 -2.68 -29.34
CA TYR A 476 -18.20 -3.06 -28.58
C TYR A 476 -17.11 -3.66 -29.48
N LEU A 477 -15.87 -3.59 -28.99
CA LEU A 477 -14.71 -4.31 -29.51
C LEU A 477 -14.22 -5.28 -28.44
N LEU A 478 -14.03 -6.54 -28.80
CA LEU A 478 -13.53 -7.59 -27.92
C LEU A 478 -12.05 -7.85 -28.22
N VAL A 479 -11.23 -7.99 -27.18
CA VAL A 479 -9.83 -8.38 -27.27
C VAL A 479 -9.60 -9.53 -26.30
N ALA A 480 -9.45 -10.74 -26.82
CA ALA A 480 -9.01 -11.89 -26.03
C ALA A 480 -7.50 -11.86 -25.77
N GLU A 481 -7.09 -12.39 -24.62
CA GLU A 481 -5.74 -12.51 -24.10
C GLU A 481 -5.54 -13.86 -23.41
N SER A 482 -4.39 -14.51 -23.59
CA SER A 482 -4.03 -15.74 -22.86
C SER A 482 -3.83 -15.48 -21.35
N PRO A 483 -4.01 -16.46 -20.44
CA PRO A 483 -3.90 -16.26 -18.98
C PRO A 483 -2.67 -15.46 -18.50
N GLY A 484 -1.48 -15.77 -19.07
CA GLY A 484 -0.21 -15.10 -18.75
C GLY A 484 0.11 -13.87 -19.61
N GLY A 485 -0.84 -13.39 -20.41
CA GLY A 485 -0.67 -12.24 -21.31
C GLY A 485 0.30 -12.46 -22.48
N ALA A 486 0.76 -13.68 -22.75
CA ALA A 486 1.74 -13.97 -23.81
C ALA A 486 1.14 -13.98 -25.24
N ALA A 487 -0.18 -13.88 -25.39
CA ALA A 487 -0.84 -13.78 -26.68
C ALA A 487 -2.08 -12.89 -26.58
N VAL A 488 -2.29 -12.04 -27.58
CA VAL A 488 -3.45 -11.14 -27.68
C VAL A 488 -4.05 -11.24 -29.09
N SER A 489 -5.38 -11.22 -29.17
CA SER A 489 -6.13 -11.25 -30.42
C SER A 489 -6.22 -9.87 -31.09
N ALA A 490 -6.58 -9.84 -32.38
CA ALA A 490 -6.98 -8.58 -33.02
C ALA A 490 -8.37 -8.16 -32.53
N PRO A 491 -8.69 -6.85 -32.43
CA PRO A 491 -10.00 -6.39 -31.97
C PRO A 491 -11.18 -6.94 -32.81
N ILE A 492 -12.16 -7.57 -32.16
CA ILE A 492 -13.35 -8.17 -32.78
C ILE A 492 -14.56 -7.28 -32.51
N ARG A 493 -15.19 -6.77 -33.57
CA ARG A 493 -16.35 -5.88 -33.46
C ARG A 493 -17.65 -6.66 -33.24
N VAL A 494 -18.43 -6.25 -32.24
CA VAL A 494 -19.76 -6.79 -31.93
C VAL A 494 -20.77 -5.67 -31.69
N ALA A 495 -22.04 -5.96 -31.95
CA ALA A 495 -23.16 -5.08 -31.63
C ALA A 495 -24.20 -5.89 -30.87
N LEU A 496 -24.58 -5.41 -29.69
CA LEU A 496 -25.46 -6.12 -28.77
C LEU A 496 -26.76 -5.34 -28.56
N GLY A 497 -27.89 -6.02 -28.72
CA GLY A 497 -29.22 -5.47 -28.44
C GLY A 497 -29.79 -6.01 -27.12
N ALA A 498 -30.79 -5.32 -26.55
CA ALA A 498 -31.49 -5.81 -25.37
C ALA A 498 -32.15 -7.18 -25.63
N GLY A 499 -31.86 -8.16 -24.76
CA GLY A 499 -32.32 -9.55 -24.87
C GLY A 499 -31.73 -10.34 -26.05
N ALA A 500 -30.81 -9.75 -26.83
CA ALA A 500 -30.13 -10.45 -27.91
C ALA A 500 -28.97 -11.28 -27.35
N THR A 501 -28.66 -12.39 -28.03
CA THR A 501 -27.45 -13.18 -27.77
C THR A 501 -26.53 -13.10 -28.98
N VAL A 502 -25.25 -12.81 -28.74
CA VAL A 502 -24.21 -12.78 -29.76
C VAL A 502 -23.12 -13.76 -29.35
N SER A 503 -22.85 -14.75 -30.22
CA SER A 503 -21.80 -15.74 -30.01
C SER A 503 -20.54 -15.37 -30.81
N VAL A 504 -19.35 -15.41 -30.17
CA VAL A 504 -18.06 -15.05 -30.77
C VAL A 504 -17.04 -16.18 -30.57
N ALA A 505 -16.22 -16.45 -31.58
CA ALA A 505 -15.02 -17.27 -31.42
C ALA A 505 -13.80 -16.35 -31.52
N ALA A 506 -13.10 -16.15 -30.41
CA ALA A 506 -11.89 -15.33 -30.39
C ALA A 506 -10.66 -16.21 -30.63
N GLU A 507 -9.80 -15.83 -31.58
CA GLU A 507 -8.62 -16.61 -31.94
C GLU A 507 -7.33 -15.95 -31.47
N LEU A 508 -6.56 -16.66 -30.65
CA LEU A 508 -5.24 -16.24 -30.18
C LEU A 508 -4.11 -16.80 -31.06
N PRO A 509 -3.07 -16.00 -31.39
CA PRO A 509 -1.85 -16.53 -31.97
C PRO A 509 -1.10 -17.38 -30.94
N SER A 510 -0.30 -18.36 -31.38
CA SER A 510 0.55 -19.13 -30.47
C SER A 510 1.66 -18.22 -29.89
N PRO A 511 1.90 -18.23 -28.57
CA PRO A 511 3.03 -17.50 -27.99
C PRO A 511 4.38 -18.08 -28.45
N ALA A 512 5.44 -17.31 -28.30
CA ALA A 512 6.80 -17.84 -28.39
C ALA A 512 7.19 -18.49 -27.05
N ARG A 513 8.13 -19.44 -27.07
CA ARG A 513 8.63 -20.11 -25.86
C ARG A 513 10.13 -20.00 -25.74
N ILE A 514 10.60 -19.57 -24.57
CA ILE A 514 12.02 -19.49 -24.24
C ILE A 514 12.33 -20.56 -23.19
N ALA A 515 13.04 -21.62 -23.57
CA ALA A 515 13.63 -22.56 -22.63
C ALA A 515 14.96 -21.99 -22.11
N TYR A 516 15.22 -22.09 -20.81
CA TYR A 516 16.45 -21.54 -20.23
C TYR A 516 17.15 -22.53 -19.30
N ARG A 517 18.48 -22.37 -19.21
CA ARG A 517 19.35 -23.03 -18.24
C ARG A 517 20.37 -22.03 -17.74
N VAL A 518 20.44 -21.83 -16.43
CA VAL A 518 21.32 -20.88 -15.75
C VAL A 518 22.22 -21.65 -14.79
N VAL A 519 23.52 -21.38 -14.87
CA VAL A 519 24.53 -22.02 -14.03
C VAL A 519 25.47 -21.01 -13.40
N ASP A 520 26.10 -21.39 -12.29
CA ASP A 520 27.21 -20.66 -11.67
C ASP A 520 28.54 -20.88 -12.44
N GLU A 521 29.61 -20.26 -11.97
CA GLU A 521 30.95 -20.34 -12.57
C GLU A 521 31.57 -21.75 -12.58
N VAL A 522 31.05 -22.69 -11.78
CA VAL A 522 31.49 -24.09 -11.75
C VAL A 522 30.52 -25.04 -12.47
N GLY A 523 29.46 -24.51 -13.10
CA GLY A 523 28.51 -25.26 -13.91
C GLY A 523 27.37 -25.93 -13.13
N ARG A 524 27.16 -25.56 -11.86
CA ARG A 524 25.99 -26.00 -11.06
C ARG A 524 24.80 -25.12 -11.40
N LEU A 525 23.61 -25.71 -11.39
CA LEU A 525 22.36 -24.95 -11.53
C LEU A 525 22.25 -23.89 -10.43
N SER A 526 21.80 -22.69 -10.80
CA SER A 526 21.69 -21.54 -9.90
C SER A 526 20.33 -20.88 -10.04
N PRO A 527 19.67 -20.46 -8.94
CA PRO A 527 18.51 -19.58 -9.03
C PRO A 527 18.83 -18.34 -9.87
N ALA A 528 17.84 -17.86 -10.61
CA ALA A 528 18.01 -16.69 -11.47
C ALA A 528 16.69 -15.99 -11.80
N LYS A 529 16.82 -14.69 -12.07
CA LYS A 529 15.77 -13.84 -12.66
C LYS A 529 16.10 -13.60 -14.13
N LEU A 530 15.11 -13.74 -15.01
CA LEU A 530 15.19 -13.32 -16.41
C LEU A 530 14.28 -12.12 -16.63
N THR A 531 14.84 -11.01 -17.11
CA THR A 531 14.08 -9.79 -17.42
C THR A 531 14.02 -9.59 -18.94
N PHE A 532 12.81 -9.52 -19.49
CA PHE A 532 12.56 -9.31 -20.91
C PHE A 532 12.15 -7.85 -21.16
N VAL A 533 13.05 -7.05 -21.71
CA VAL A 533 12.80 -5.65 -22.08
C VAL A 533 12.37 -5.59 -23.54
N ALA A 534 11.18 -5.05 -23.82
CA ALA A 534 10.69 -4.90 -25.19
C ALA A 534 11.56 -3.91 -25.98
N LEU A 535 11.83 -4.23 -27.25
CA LEU A 535 12.58 -3.39 -28.18
C LEU A 535 11.71 -2.92 -29.33
N ASP A 536 11.92 -1.67 -29.75
CA ASP A 536 11.30 -1.13 -30.96
C ASP A 536 11.95 -1.71 -32.24
N ALA A 537 11.41 -1.31 -33.40
CA ALA A 537 11.93 -1.74 -34.70
C ALA A 537 13.39 -1.31 -34.96
N ALA A 538 13.88 -0.26 -34.28
CA ALA A 538 15.26 0.21 -34.36
C ALA A 538 16.19 -0.50 -33.36
N GLY A 539 15.65 -1.31 -32.44
CA GLY A 539 16.39 -2.03 -31.40
C GLY A 539 16.61 -1.23 -30.13
N ARG A 540 15.83 -0.17 -29.92
CA ARG A 540 15.87 0.65 -28.72
C ARG A 540 14.87 0.09 -27.69
N PRO A 541 15.22 0.01 -26.40
CA PRO A 541 14.28 -0.31 -25.35
C PRO A 541 13.07 0.61 -25.39
N HIS A 542 11.88 0.06 -25.17
CA HIS A 542 10.72 0.86 -24.81
C HIS A 542 10.93 1.52 -23.43
N GLU A 543 10.26 2.63 -23.18
CA GLU A 543 10.26 3.34 -21.90
C GLU A 543 8.94 3.10 -21.14
N GLY A 544 8.90 3.46 -19.86
CA GLY A 544 7.71 3.32 -19.02
C GLY A 544 7.18 1.89 -19.01
N ASP A 545 5.87 1.71 -19.14
CA ASP A 545 5.23 0.38 -19.18
C ASP A 545 5.48 -0.38 -20.50
N GLY A 546 6.10 0.26 -21.49
CA GLY A 546 6.46 -0.34 -22.77
C GLY A 546 5.28 -0.97 -23.50
N THR A 547 5.32 -2.29 -23.69
CA THR A 547 4.23 -3.06 -24.31
C THR A 547 3.39 -3.83 -23.29
N ARG A 548 3.54 -3.53 -21.98
CA ARG A 548 2.62 -4.02 -20.96
C ARG A 548 1.32 -3.23 -21.03
N ARG A 549 0.23 -3.91 -20.70
CA ARG A 549 -1.12 -3.36 -20.79
C ARG A 549 -1.67 -3.31 -19.37
N VAL A 550 -1.24 -2.32 -18.58
CA VAL A 550 -1.62 -2.21 -17.16
C VAL A 550 -3.14 -2.19 -17.00
N TYR A 551 -3.83 -1.52 -17.92
CA TYR A 551 -5.30 -1.50 -17.99
C TYR A 551 -5.96 -2.89 -18.21
N PHE A 552 -5.22 -3.96 -18.51
CA PHE A 552 -5.67 -5.37 -18.52
C PHE A 552 -5.38 -6.13 -17.21
N GLY A 553 -4.84 -5.47 -16.18
CA GLY A 553 -4.39 -6.09 -14.93
C GLY A 553 -2.94 -6.57 -15.01
N HIS A 554 -2.15 -6.06 -15.97
CA HIS A 554 -0.72 -6.36 -15.99
C HIS A 554 -0.04 -5.51 -14.92
N GLY A 555 0.59 -6.13 -13.91
CA GLY A 555 1.33 -5.37 -12.90
C GLY A 555 2.34 -4.36 -13.49
N ARG A 556 2.55 -3.22 -12.84
CA ARG A 556 3.46 -2.17 -13.33
C ARG A 556 4.92 -2.57 -13.08
N LEU A 557 5.75 -2.57 -14.12
CA LEU A 557 7.18 -2.93 -14.02
C LEU A 557 8.12 -1.79 -14.46
N GLY A 558 7.66 -0.87 -15.31
CA GLY A 558 8.48 0.22 -15.83
C GLY A 558 9.62 -0.23 -16.77
N SER A 559 10.41 0.75 -17.23
CA SER A 559 11.64 0.57 -18.03
C SER A 559 11.52 -0.33 -19.27
N GLY A 560 10.34 -0.37 -19.88
CA GLY A 560 10.03 -1.21 -21.04
C GLY A 560 10.05 -2.70 -20.75
N VAL A 561 10.12 -3.11 -19.48
CA VAL A 561 10.11 -4.52 -19.08
C VAL A 561 8.74 -5.08 -19.46
N ARG A 562 8.72 -6.11 -20.32
CA ARG A 562 7.52 -6.81 -20.72
C ARG A 562 7.17 -7.95 -19.78
N GLN A 563 8.18 -8.69 -19.31
CA GLN A 563 7.99 -9.90 -18.52
C GLN A 563 9.21 -10.18 -17.66
N ILE A 564 8.97 -10.76 -16.50
CA ILE A 564 10.00 -11.28 -15.60
C ILE A 564 9.68 -12.76 -15.37
N GLU A 565 10.71 -13.59 -15.45
CA GLU A 565 10.65 -15.00 -15.10
C GLU A 565 11.62 -15.24 -13.94
N ARG A 566 11.14 -15.93 -12.89
CA ARG A 566 11.95 -16.25 -11.71
C ARG A 566 12.06 -17.76 -11.59
N SER A 567 13.28 -18.23 -11.38
CA SER A 567 13.55 -19.66 -11.26
C SER A 567 14.32 -19.96 -9.99
N ALA A 568 13.73 -20.72 -9.08
CA ALA A 568 14.42 -21.26 -7.91
C ALA A 568 15.48 -22.32 -8.28
N THR A 569 15.34 -22.96 -9.45
CA THR A 569 16.19 -24.08 -9.87
C THR A 569 17.24 -23.68 -10.90
N GLY A 570 17.04 -22.57 -11.61
CA GLY A 570 17.89 -22.17 -12.74
C GLY A 570 17.54 -22.84 -14.07
N GLU A 571 16.50 -23.66 -14.16
CA GLU A 571 16.04 -24.22 -15.43
C GLU A 571 14.53 -24.18 -15.55
N GLY A 572 14.02 -23.90 -16.75
CA GLY A 572 12.60 -23.77 -16.99
C GLY A 572 12.26 -23.32 -18.40
N SER A 573 11.01 -22.91 -18.59
CA SER A 573 10.57 -22.28 -19.83
C SER A 573 9.50 -21.24 -19.57
N VAL A 574 9.60 -20.10 -20.26
CA VAL A 574 8.63 -19.01 -20.19
C VAL A 574 7.98 -18.80 -21.56
N GLU A 575 6.68 -18.51 -21.56
CA GLU A 575 5.95 -18.07 -22.75
C GLU A 575 5.95 -16.55 -22.83
N ILE A 576 6.19 -16.01 -24.02
CA ILE A 576 6.27 -14.57 -24.27
C ILE A 576 5.58 -14.22 -25.60
N GLU A 577 5.07 -13.00 -25.67
CA GLU A 577 4.49 -12.44 -26.88
C GLU A 577 5.52 -12.44 -28.03
N PRO A 578 5.12 -12.74 -29.29
CA PRO A 578 6.01 -12.61 -30.42
C PRO A 578 6.48 -11.16 -30.58
N GLY A 579 7.79 -10.96 -30.69
CA GLY A 579 8.37 -9.63 -30.63
C GLY A 579 9.89 -9.65 -30.61
N ARG A 580 10.47 -8.50 -30.27
CA ARG A 580 11.92 -8.29 -30.19
C ARG A 580 12.24 -7.83 -28.77
N TYR A 581 13.21 -8.48 -28.13
CA TYR A 581 13.51 -8.30 -26.71
C TYR A 581 15.00 -8.19 -26.44
N ARG A 582 15.37 -7.39 -25.45
CA ARG A 582 16.64 -7.54 -24.73
C ARG A 582 16.38 -8.41 -23.51
N VAL A 583 17.16 -9.47 -23.32
CA VAL A 583 16.98 -10.42 -22.21
C VAL A 583 18.17 -10.31 -21.26
N LEU A 584 17.91 -10.04 -19.99
CA LEU A 584 18.90 -10.03 -18.92
C LEU A 584 18.68 -11.25 -18.04
N VAL A 585 19.76 -11.91 -17.59
CA VAL A 585 19.72 -13.01 -16.63
C VAL A 585 20.62 -12.66 -15.45
N THR A 586 20.07 -12.62 -14.24
CA THR A 586 20.74 -12.09 -13.03
C THR A 586 20.45 -12.93 -11.78
N ARG A 587 21.24 -12.70 -10.72
CA ARG A 587 21.03 -13.25 -9.38
C ARG A 587 21.34 -12.21 -8.28
N GLY A 588 20.65 -11.07 -8.24
CA GLY A 588 20.95 -10.00 -7.28
C GLY A 588 22.27 -9.24 -7.51
N PRO A 589 22.65 -8.34 -6.57
CA PRO A 589 23.71 -7.35 -6.76
C PRO A 589 25.14 -7.86 -6.52
N GLU A 590 25.31 -9.08 -6.00
CA GLU A 590 26.64 -9.70 -5.80
C GLU A 590 27.12 -10.51 -7.01
N PHE A 591 26.23 -10.72 -7.98
CA PHE A 591 26.45 -11.61 -9.11
C PHE A 591 26.49 -10.82 -10.41
N GLY A 592 27.27 -11.32 -11.38
CA GLY A 592 27.32 -10.77 -12.72
C GLY A 592 25.99 -10.90 -13.46
N ARG A 593 25.91 -10.32 -14.66
CA ARG A 593 24.73 -10.49 -15.54
C ARG A 593 25.10 -11.17 -16.85
N PHE A 594 24.21 -12.04 -17.33
CA PHE A 594 24.23 -12.51 -18.72
C PHE A 594 23.20 -11.74 -19.54
N GLU A 595 23.52 -11.43 -20.80
CA GLU A 595 22.67 -10.61 -21.65
C GLU A 595 22.56 -11.15 -23.07
N VAL A 596 21.32 -11.17 -23.59
CA VAL A 596 21.03 -11.28 -25.02
C VAL A 596 20.50 -9.91 -25.48
N PRO A 597 21.30 -9.09 -26.19
CA PRO A 597 20.94 -7.70 -26.45
C PRO A 597 19.77 -7.53 -27.41
N ASP A 598 19.54 -8.53 -28.25
CA ASP A 598 18.52 -8.50 -29.30
C ASP A 598 18.07 -9.92 -29.67
N LEU A 599 16.91 -10.30 -29.14
CA LEU A 599 16.24 -11.57 -29.35
C LEU A 599 14.92 -11.33 -30.09
N GLU A 600 14.87 -11.66 -31.38
CA GLU A 600 13.61 -11.73 -32.13
C GLU A 600 13.00 -13.14 -32.01
N VAL A 601 11.72 -13.19 -31.64
CA VAL A 601 10.92 -14.41 -31.57
C VAL A 601 9.59 -14.28 -32.31
N ARG A 602 9.19 -15.36 -32.98
CA ARG A 602 7.95 -15.44 -33.76
C ARG A 602 6.90 -16.31 -33.07
N ALA A 603 5.65 -16.17 -33.50
CA ALA A 603 4.54 -16.98 -33.00
C ALA A 603 4.85 -18.49 -33.11
N GLY A 604 4.68 -19.22 -32.00
CA GLY A 604 4.96 -20.65 -31.89
C GLY A 604 6.45 -21.05 -31.95
N GLU A 605 7.36 -20.09 -32.00
CA GLU A 605 8.79 -20.35 -32.06
C GLU A 605 9.36 -20.72 -30.68
N MET A 606 10.26 -21.71 -30.66
CA MET A 606 11.04 -22.06 -29.47
C MET A 606 12.48 -21.53 -29.58
N ARG A 607 12.97 -20.90 -28.52
CA ARG A 607 14.38 -20.52 -28.34
C ARG A 607 14.94 -21.12 -27.07
N ARG A 608 16.27 -21.23 -27.01
CA ARG A 608 17.00 -21.71 -25.84
C ARG A 608 18.03 -20.67 -25.40
N ILE A 609 18.06 -20.36 -24.12
CA ILE A 609 19.07 -19.50 -23.48
C ILE A 609 19.89 -20.36 -22.51
N GLU A 610 21.20 -20.31 -22.64
CA GLU A 610 22.13 -20.89 -21.67
C GLU A 610 22.97 -19.75 -21.10
N ALA A 611 22.83 -19.50 -19.80
CA ALA A 611 23.44 -18.38 -19.12
C ALA A 611 24.39 -18.85 -18.02
N VAL A 612 25.49 -18.11 -17.84
CA VAL A 612 26.39 -18.26 -16.70
C VAL A 612 26.33 -16.97 -15.89
N VAL A 613 26.00 -17.08 -14.61
CA VAL A 613 25.85 -15.95 -13.68
C VAL A 613 26.82 -16.17 -12.52
N PRO A 614 28.06 -15.67 -12.62
CA PRO A 614 29.08 -15.88 -11.60
C PRO A 614 28.83 -14.98 -10.37
N ARG A 615 29.25 -15.42 -9.18
CA ARG A 615 29.41 -14.49 -8.04
C ARG A 615 30.66 -13.65 -8.26
N GLU A 616 30.52 -12.33 -8.23
CA GLU A 616 31.61 -11.38 -8.53
C GLU A 616 32.06 -10.60 -7.29
N VAL A 617 31.14 -10.32 -6.36
CA VAL A 617 31.43 -9.64 -5.10
C VAL A 617 31.74 -10.69 -4.02
N ASP A 618 32.87 -10.52 -3.34
CA ASP A 618 33.24 -11.33 -2.18
C ASP A 618 32.63 -10.73 -0.90
N SER A 619 31.56 -11.35 -0.41
CA SER A 619 30.92 -10.99 0.86
C SER A 619 31.34 -11.90 2.03
N THR A 620 32.39 -12.71 1.90
CA THR A 620 32.82 -13.67 2.95
C THR A 620 32.90 -13.00 4.33
N GLY A 621 32.26 -13.63 5.33
CA GLY A 621 32.10 -13.13 6.70
C GLY A 621 30.90 -12.20 6.90
N TRP A 622 30.08 -12.01 5.87
CA TRP A 622 28.87 -11.20 5.87
C TRP A 622 27.73 -11.96 5.19
N MET A 623 26.51 -11.72 5.65
CA MET A 623 25.29 -12.20 5.01
C MET A 623 24.34 -11.05 4.76
N SER A 624 23.56 -11.16 3.68
CA SER A 624 22.47 -10.25 3.36
C SER A 624 21.17 -10.67 4.05
N ILE A 625 20.45 -9.68 4.57
CA ILE A 625 19.13 -9.83 5.16
C ILE A 625 18.17 -8.76 4.62
N ASP A 626 16.92 -9.17 4.39
CA ASP A 626 15.79 -8.26 4.24
C ASP A 626 14.80 -8.51 5.38
N MET A 627 14.46 -7.44 6.10
CA MET A 627 13.72 -7.49 7.36
C MET A 627 12.30 -6.92 7.24
N HIS A 628 11.87 -6.59 6.02
CA HIS A 628 10.58 -5.95 5.77
C HIS A 628 9.96 -6.55 4.50
N LEU A 629 9.18 -7.61 4.65
CA LEU A 629 8.62 -8.40 3.55
C LEU A 629 7.19 -8.83 3.84
N HIS A 630 6.32 -8.53 2.87
CA HIS A 630 4.90 -8.87 2.91
C HIS A 630 4.56 -9.95 1.90
N GLN A 631 3.68 -10.86 2.30
CA GLN A 631 3.20 -11.99 1.52
C GLN A 631 1.69 -12.17 1.74
N ARG A 632 1.12 -13.19 1.11
CA ARG A 632 -0.33 -13.44 1.02
C ARG A 632 -1.16 -13.23 2.31
N PRO A 633 -0.66 -13.53 3.53
CA PRO A 633 -1.39 -13.27 4.76
C PRO A 633 -1.58 -11.78 5.10
N SER A 634 -0.71 -10.89 4.62
CA SER A 634 -0.90 -9.44 4.77
C SER A 634 -2.04 -8.92 3.89
N PHE A 635 -2.83 -7.97 4.39
CA PHE A 635 -3.98 -7.42 3.64
C PHE A 635 -3.56 -6.66 2.37
N ASP A 636 -2.34 -6.15 2.36
CA ASP A 636 -1.74 -5.37 1.28
C ASP A 636 -0.76 -6.17 0.41
N SER A 637 -0.70 -7.51 0.55
CA SER A 637 0.12 -8.35 -0.32
C SER A 637 -0.64 -9.57 -0.82
N GLY A 638 -0.59 -9.80 -2.13
CA GLY A 638 -1.12 -11.00 -2.76
C GLY A 638 -0.09 -12.11 -2.99
N MET A 639 1.18 -11.89 -2.62
CA MET A 639 2.28 -12.76 -3.07
C MET A 639 2.25 -14.14 -2.39
N PRO A 640 2.14 -15.25 -3.15
CA PRO A 640 2.24 -16.60 -2.59
C PRO A 640 3.58 -16.83 -1.86
N LEU A 641 3.56 -17.62 -0.78
CA LEU A 641 4.74 -17.86 0.05
C LEU A 641 5.92 -18.46 -0.75
N GLU A 642 5.63 -19.39 -1.66
CA GLU A 642 6.64 -20.02 -2.52
C GLU A 642 7.22 -19.03 -3.54
N GLU A 643 6.40 -18.11 -4.04
CA GLU A 643 6.87 -17.05 -4.94
C GLU A 643 7.73 -16.03 -4.18
N ARG A 644 7.36 -15.68 -2.95
CA ARG A 644 8.16 -14.82 -2.06
C ARG A 644 9.53 -15.43 -1.74
N VAL A 645 9.56 -16.72 -1.39
CA VAL A 645 10.83 -17.43 -1.17
C VAL A 645 11.65 -17.48 -2.45
N THR A 646 11.01 -17.75 -3.59
CA THR A 646 11.69 -17.75 -4.89
C THR A 646 12.25 -16.36 -5.23
N SER A 647 11.49 -15.29 -5.02
CA SER A 647 11.93 -13.93 -5.30
C SER A 647 13.11 -13.51 -4.42
N ALA A 648 13.13 -13.90 -3.14
CA ALA A 648 14.27 -13.64 -2.25
C ALA A 648 15.57 -14.33 -2.74
N VAL A 649 15.53 -15.62 -3.10
CA VAL A 649 16.74 -16.34 -3.52
C VAL A 649 17.27 -15.93 -4.90
N VAL A 650 16.39 -15.52 -5.82
CA VAL A 650 16.83 -15.01 -7.13
C VAL A 650 17.47 -13.63 -7.00
N GLU A 651 17.13 -12.84 -5.98
CA GLU A 651 17.87 -11.60 -5.66
C GLU A 651 19.08 -11.84 -4.73
N GLY A 652 19.42 -13.10 -4.49
CA GLY A 652 20.62 -13.49 -3.74
C GLY A 652 20.55 -13.21 -2.24
N LEU A 653 19.36 -13.05 -1.65
CA LEU A 653 19.21 -12.94 -0.20
C LEU A 653 19.55 -14.25 0.51
N GLU A 654 20.23 -14.13 1.64
CA GLU A 654 20.64 -15.26 2.49
C GLU A 654 19.74 -15.40 3.73
N VAL A 655 19.15 -14.30 4.20
CA VAL A 655 18.13 -14.28 5.27
C VAL A 655 16.92 -13.45 4.84
N ALA A 656 15.71 -13.96 5.05
CA ALA A 656 14.46 -13.25 4.82
C ALA A 656 13.55 -13.32 6.06
N VAL A 657 13.08 -12.17 6.54
CA VAL A 657 12.15 -12.08 7.66
C VAL A 657 10.75 -11.81 7.11
N ALA A 658 9.78 -12.66 7.48
CA ALA A 658 8.38 -12.45 7.12
C ALA A 658 7.74 -11.48 8.11
N THR A 659 7.29 -10.31 7.64
CA THR A 659 6.80 -9.23 8.51
C THR A 659 5.44 -8.71 8.03
N ASP A 660 4.50 -9.62 7.78
CA ASP A 660 3.14 -9.23 7.40
C ASP A 660 2.51 -8.32 8.46
N HIS A 661 1.64 -7.41 8.01
CA HIS A 661 0.92 -6.49 8.88
C HIS A 661 0.07 -7.26 9.90
N ASP A 662 0.42 -7.10 11.18
CA ASP A 662 -0.29 -7.69 12.32
C ASP A 662 -0.58 -9.21 12.20
N VAL A 663 0.30 -9.95 11.50
CA VAL A 663 0.19 -11.41 11.35
C VAL A 663 1.58 -12.05 11.42
N HIS A 664 1.74 -13.11 12.22
CA HIS A 664 2.96 -13.91 12.21
C HIS A 664 2.94 -14.93 11.06
N THR A 665 3.94 -14.90 10.19
CA THR A 665 4.04 -15.84 9.06
C THR A 665 5.32 -16.67 9.11
N ASP A 666 5.19 -17.99 8.89
CA ASP A 666 6.32 -18.91 8.76
C ASP A 666 6.57 -19.31 7.29
N LEU A 667 7.72 -18.87 6.75
CA LEU A 667 8.17 -19.19 5.39
C LEU A 667 8.98 -20.49 5.29
N GLU A 668 9.41 -21.06 6.41
CA GLU A 668 10.25 -22.27 6.44
C GLU A 668 9.61 -23.47 5.69
N PRO A 669 8.28 -23.72 5.76
CA PRO A 669 7.63 -24.75 4.97
C PRO A 669 7.83 -24.57 3.45
N ALA A 670 7.72 -23.33 2.96
CA ALA A 670 7.91 -23.01 1.54
C ALA A 670 9.37 -23.20 1.11
N VAL A 671 10.33 -22.81 1.97
CA VAL A 671 11.77 -23.05 1.74
C VAL A 671 12.06 -24.55 1.57
N ARG A 672 11.54 -25.39 2.48
CA ARG A 672 11.73 -26.85 2.42
C ARG A 672 11.06 -27.49 1.21
N GLN A 673 9.87 -27.02 0.85
CA GLN A 673 9.15 -27.51 -0.34
C GLN A 673 9.93 -27.26 -1.63
N LEU A 674 10.63 -26.12 -1.70
CA LEU A 674 11.45 -25.73 -2.84
C LEU A 674 12.89 -26.29 -2.77
N GLY A 675 13.31 -26.86 -1.64
CA GLY A 675 14.67 -27.38 -1.44
C GLY A 675 15.74 -26.29 -1.34
N LEU A 676 15.36 -25.12 -0.79
CA LEU A 676 16.18 -23.91 -0.75
C LEU A 676 16.89 -23.68 0.59
N GLU A 677 16.83 -24.62 1.54
CA GLU A 677 17.50 -24.52 2.84
C GLU A 677 19.01 -24.20 2.73
N PRO A 678 19.77 -24.72 1.74
CA PRO A 678 21.18 -24.35 1.59
C PRO A 678 21.43 -22.89 1.19
N LEU A 679 20.40 -22.19 0.68
CA LEU A 679 20.51 -20.86 0.10
C LEU A 679 19.78 -19.77 0.91
N LEU A 680 18.78 -20.14 1.71
CA LEU A 680 17.97 -19.18 2.44
C LEU A 680 17.66 -19.67 3.84
N LYS A 681 17.87 -18.79 4.83
CA LYS A 681 17.30 -18.88 6.17
C LYS A 681 16.09 -17.94 6.26
N THR A 682 15.04 -18.36 6.96
CA THR A 682 13.90 -17.49 7.25
C THR A 682 13.72 -17.26 8.74
N ALA A 683 13.06 -16.16 9.10
CA ALA A 683 12.61 -15.87 10.45
C ALA A 683 11.14 -15.43 10.42
N VAL A 684 10.39 -15.86 11.44
CA VAL A 684 9.04 -15.35 11.72
C VAL A 684 9.19 -13.95 12.33
N GLY A 685 8.49 -12.98 11.77
CA GLY A 685 8.36 -11.64 12.30
C GLY A 685 6.94 -11.10 12.14
N ALA A 686 6.80 -9.79 12.36
CA ALA A 686 5.57 -9.03 12.14
C ALA A 686 5.92 -7.56 11.93
N GLU A 687 5.14 -6.85 11.12
CA GLU A 687 5.05 -5.39 11.19
C GLU A 687 3.82 -5.01 12.02
N VAL A 688 4.05 -4.59 13.26
CA VAL A 688 3.01 -4.10 14.16
C VAL A 688 2.63 -2.68 13.74
N SER A 689 1.40 -2.54 13.24
CA SER A 689 1.05 -1.44 12.33
C SER A 689 0.09 -0.47 12.99
N THR A 690 0.64 0.24 13.98
CA THR A 690 -0.17 1.21 14.70
C THR A 690 -0.55 2.37 13.78
N LEU A 691 -1.81 2.79 13.84
CA LEU A 691 -2.33 3.84 12.96
C LEU A 691 -1.80 5.24 13.29
N GLU A 692 -1.33 5.45 14.52
CA GLU A 692 -1.01 6.77 15.07
C GLU A 692 0.43 6.88 15.58
N LEU A 693 1.08 5.77 15.97
CA LEU A 693 2.47 5.79 16.44
C LEU A 693 3.45 5.32 15.37
N GLY A 694 2.97 5.03 14.16
CA GLY A 694 3.77 4.42 13.11
C GLY A 694 4.03 2.93 13.30
N HIS A 695 4.89 2.36 12.47
CA HIS A 695 5.06 0.91 12.38
C HIS A 695 6.34 0.40 13.07
N PHE A 696 6.21 -0.78 13.67
CA PHE A 696 7.28 -1.43 14.43
C PHE A 696 7.48 -2.86 13.94
N ILE A 697 8.70 -3.22 13.55
CA ILE A 697 9.03 -4.57 13.12
C ILE A 697 9.66 -5.37 14.27
N GLY A 698 9.28 -6.64 14.38
CA GLY A 698 9.83 -7.58 15.35
C GLY A 698 10.29 -8.89 14.73
N PHE A 699 11.47 -9.40 15.11
CA PHE A 699 11.89 -10.79 14.84
C PHE A 699 13.07 -11.24 15.73
N PRO A 700 13.24 -12.55 16.00
CA PRO A 700 12.34 -13.65 15.68
C PRO A 700 11.17 -13.76 16.67
N LEU A 701 9.96 -13.88 16.15
CA LEU A 701 8.72 -13.99 16.93
C LEU A 701 8.21 -15.44 16.99
N ARG A 702 7.39 -15.74 17.99
CA ARG A 702 6.75 -17.06 18.13
C ARG A 702 5.56 -17.18 17.19
N TYR A 703 5.53 -18.23 16.38
CA TYR A 703 4.38 -18.60 15.55
C TYR A 703 3.48 -19.64 16.26
N ASP A 704 2.19 -19.33 16.41
CA ASP A 704 1.19 -20.27 16.95
C ASP A 704 0.17 -20.67 15.86
N GLU A 705 0.30 -21.90 15.36
CA GLU A 705 -0.62 -22.48 14.36
C GLU A 705 -2.08 -22.56 14.83
N LEU A 706 -2.34 -22.50 16.14
CA LEU A 706 -3.68 -22.62 16.72
C LEU A 706 -4.36 -21.27 16.94
N ALA A 707 -3.59 -20.19 17.00
CA ALA A 707 -4.09 -18.82 17.00
C ALA A 707 -4.30 -18.38 15.54
N VAL A 708 -5.53 -18.41 15.05
CA VAL A 708 -5.87 -17.88 13.72
C VAL A 708 -6.88 -16.74 13.91
N PRO A 709 -6.83 -15.71 13.07
CA PRO A 709 -5.98 -15.57 11.88
C PRO A 709 -4.56 -15.00 12.13
N ASP A 710 -4.29 -14.43 13.32
CA ASP A 710 -3.10 -13.60 13.58
C ASP A 710 -1.80 -14.35 13.96
N HIS A 711 -1.90 -15.63 14.28
CA HIS A 711 -0.78 -16.48 14.71
C HIS A 711 -0.03 -15.99 15.96
N GLY A 712 -0.73 -15.27 16.83
CA GLY A 712 -0.25 -14.85 18.15
C GLY A 712 0.45 -13.50 18.18
N VAL A 713 0.12 -12.61 17.24
CA VAL A 713 0.62 -11.23 17.19
C VAL A 713 0.26 -10.43 18.45
N PHE A 714 1.04 -9.40 18.72
CA PHE A 714 0.80 -8.49 19.85
C PHE A 714 -0.33 -7.49 19.53
N ASP A 715 -1.31 -7.39 20.44
CA ASP A 715 -2.36 -6.36 20.38
C ASP A 715 -1.84 -5.00 20.89
N TRP A 716 -1.66 -4.09 19.94
CA TRP A 716 -1.10 -2.77 20.14
C TRP A 716 -2.13 -1.69 20.53
N VAL A 717 -3.43 -2.00 20.55
CA VAL A 717 -4.46 -0.99 20.81
C VAL A 717 -4.26 -0.35 22.19
N CYS A 718 -4.35 0.98 22.21
CA CYS A 718 -4.11 1.80 23.40
C CYS A 718 -2.75 1.56 24.08
N ARG A 719 -1.72 1.15 23.34
CA ARG A 719 -0.35 1.02 23.83
C ARG A 719 0.49 2.22 23.37
N PRO A 720 1.18 2.95 24.28
CA PRO A 720 2.15 3.94 23.86
C PRO A 720 3.35 3.25 23.19
N GLY A 721 4.17 3.98 22.43
CA GLY A 721 5.26 3.39 21.62
C GLY A 721 6.21 2.47 22.42
N GLY A 722 6.58 2.84 23.65
CA GLY A 722 7.38 1.97 24.52
C GLY A 722 6.67 0.65 24.89
N GLY A 723 5.35 0.70 25.10
CA GLY A 723 4.53 -0.49 25.33
C GLY A 723 4.40 -1.38 24.10
N VAL A 724 4.44 -0.81 22.89
CA VAL A 724 4.48 -1.57 21.62
C VAL A 724 5.82 -2.30 21.49
N ILE A 725 6.94 -1.61 21.73
CA ILE A 725 8.30 -2.20 21.70
C ILE A 725 8.41 -3.34 22.73
N ASP A 726 7.91 -3.14 23.95
CA ASP A 726 7.89 -4.19 24.98
C ASP A 726 6.97 -5.35 24.59
N GLY A 727 5.85 -5.07 23.93
CA GLY A 727 4.93 -6.08 23.38
C GLY A 727 5.58 -6.97 22.33
N VAL A 728 6.26 -6.36 21.36
CA VAL A 728 7.05 -7.06 20.33
C VAL A 728 8.09 -7.96 20.96
N ARG A 729 8.85 -7.46 21.94
CA ARG A 729 9.84 -8.26 22.69
C ARG A 729 9.21 -9.38 23.49
N GLY A 730 8.03 -9.15 24.06
CA GLY A 730 7.25 -10.16 24.78
C GLY A 730 6.73 -11.30 23.89
N ALA A 731 6.66 -11.08 22.57
CA ALA A 731 6.25 -12.08 21.58
C ALA A 731 7.42 -12.88 20.98
N ALA A 732 8.64 -12.70 21.48
CA ALA A 732 9.83 -13.42 21.00
C ALA A 732 9.67 -14.94 21.03
N ALA A 733 10.31 -15.62 20.08
CA ALA A 733 10.38 -17.08 20.05
C ALA A 733 11.09 -17.65 21.30
N ASP A 734 10.74 -18.88 21.69
CA ASP A 734 11.26 -19.51 22.92
C ASP A 734 12.79 -19.61 22.91
N GLY A 735 13.43 -18.92 23.88
CA GLY A 735 14.89 -18.91 24.02
C GLY A 735 15.62 -17.91 23.13
N GLU A 736 14.88 -17.14 22.33
CA GLU A 736 15.37 -16.04 21.51
C GLU A 736 15.11 -14.69 22.17
N ASP A 737 15.74 -13.64 21.63
CA ASP A 737 15.51 -12.25 22.01
C ASP A 737 15.18 -11.45 20.74
N ALA A 738 13.96 -10.91 20.66
CA ALA A 738 13.46 -10.26 19.47
C ALA A 738 14.05 -8.84 19.33
N LEU A 739 14.57 -8.57 18.14
CA LEU A 739 14.97 -7.24 17.69
C LEU A 739 13.71 -6.40 17.47
N ALA A 740 13.66 -5.20 18.05
CA ALA A 740 12.61 -4.22 17.78
C ALA A 740 13.15 -3.14 16.82
N ILE A 741 12.49 -2.96 15.69
CA ILE A 741 12.86 -2.04 14.62
C ILE A 741 11.77 -0.98 14.46
N VAL A 742 12.15 0.28 14.30
CA VAL A 742 11.24 1.32 13.79
C VAL A 742 11.30 1.35 12.27
N ALA A 743 10.19 1.01 11.61
CA ALA A 743 10.07 1.06 10.15
C ALA A 743 9.84 2.50 9.67
N HIS A 744 10.32 2.81 8.46
CA HIS A 744 10.11 4.07 7.72
C HIS A 744 9.84 5.31 8.63
N PRO A 745 10.78 5.69 9.52
CA PRO A 745 10.53 6.53 10.71
C PRO A 745 10.00 7.95 10.43
N ARG A 746 10.21 8.46 9.21
CA ARG A 746 9.84 9.79 8.73
C ARG A 746 8.74 9.74 7.64
N ASP A 747 7.97 8.66 7.58
CA ASP A 747 6.88 8.51 6.64
C ASP A 747 5.55 9.05 7.21
N GLY A 748 5.53 10.32 7.60
CA GLY A 748 4.30 11.03 7.94
C GLY A 748 3.51 10.39 9.08
N PHE A 749 2.31 9.86 8.80
CA PHE A 749 1.47 9.24 9.82
C PHE A 749 1.81 7.79 10.16
N ILE A 750 2.59 7.10 9.32
CA ILE A 750 3.08 5.75 9.60
C ILE A 750 4.54 5.75 10.12
N GLY A 751 5.19 6.92 10.19
CA GLY A 751 6.54 7.08 10.73
C GLY A 751 6.56 7.53 12.20
N TYR A 752 7.11 6.70 13.09
CA TYR A 752 7.12 6.97 14.54
C TYR A 752 7.77 8.31 14.94
N ILE A 753 8.84 8.72 14.27
CA ILE A 753 9.59 9.94 14.62
C ILE A 753 8.80 11.20 14.22
N ASP A 754 8.13 11.17 13.07
CA ASP A 754 7.23 12.24 12.65
C ASP A 754 5.99 12.33 13.53
N GLN A 755 5.42 11.18 13.89
CA GLN A 755 4.28 11.09 14.78
C GLN A 755 4.59 11.62 16.19
N LEU A 756 5.79 11.38 16.71
CA LEU A 756 6.26 12.01 17.95
C LEU A 756 6.50 13.53 17.84
N GLY A 757 6.45 14.09 16.63
CA GLY A 757 6.71 15.51 16.37
C GLY A 757 8.13 15.92 16.74
N VAL A 758 9.10 15.06 16.45
CA VAL A 758 10.52 15.31 16.74
C VAL A 758 11.10 16.26 15.70
N ASP A 759 11.56 17.42 16.17
CA ASP A 759 12.26 18.38 15.35
C ASP A 759 13.64 17.80 14.93
N PRO A 760 13.93 17.66 13.63
CA PRO A 760 15.17 17.04 13.15
C PRO A 760 16.46 17.78 13.56
N PHE A 761 16.41 19.04 14.01
CA PHE A 761 17.61 19.83 14.32
C PHE A 761 17.82 20.01 15.81
N THR A 762 16.75 20.38 16.52
CA THR A 762 16.78 20.58 17.97
C THR A 762 16.61 19.28 18.74
N LEU A 763 16.03 18.25 18.09
CA LEU A 763 15.62 16.98 18.69
C LEU A 763 14.60 17.12 19.83
N ASP A 764 14.06 18.32 20.03
CA ASP A 764 12.94 18.56 20.92
C ASP A 764 11.68 17.97 20.27
N ARG A 765 10.75 17.49 21.08
CA ARG A 765 9.44 17.03 20.61
C ARG A 765 8.36 18.04 20.91
N THR A 766 7.42 18.17 19.99
CA THR A 766 6.16 18.88 20.19
C THR A 766 5.03 18.00 19.71
N ILE A 767 4.00 17.82 20.53
CA ILE A 767 2.83 17.05 20.08
C ILE A 767 2.13 17.87 18.99
N PRO A 768 1.93 17.31 17.77
CA PRO A 768 1.19 17.98 16.72
C PRO A 768 -0.19 18.43 17.21
N THR A 769 -0.70 19.54 16.68
CA THR A 769 -2.00 20.09 17.14
C THR A 769 -3.14 19.07 17.01
N LEU A 770 -3.07 18.20 16.00
CA LEU A 770 -4.05 17.15 15.75
C LEU A 770 -4.00 16.02 16.79
N GLU A 771 -2.84 15.79 17.43
CA GLU A 771 -2.64 14.74 18.45
C GLU A 771 -2.63 15.28 19.89
N ALA A 772 -2.94 16.56 20.08
CA ALA A 772 -2.82 17.24 21.38
C ALA A 772 -3.70 16.66 22.50
N SER A 773 -4.72 15.86 22.17
CA SER A 773 -5.57 15.14 23.13
C SER A 773 -5.34 13.63 23.17
N ASN A 774 -4.34 13.11 22.46
CA ASN A 774 -4.04 11.69 22.39
C ASN A 774 -2.94 11.28 23.40
N PRO A 775 -3.27 10.50 24.45
CA PRO A 775 -2.32 10.15 25.50
C PRO A 775 -1.22 9.18 25.04
N LEU A 776 -1.33 8.56 23.85
CA LEU A 776 -0.31 7.66 23.32
C LEU A 776 1.03 8.38 23.02
N PHE A 777 0.98 9.70 22.82
CA PHE A 777 2.11 10.55 22.48
C PHE A 777 2.82 11.19 23.69
N GLN A 778 2.38 10.88 24.91
CA GLN A 778 2.96 11.48 26.12
C GLN A 778 4.45 11.15 26.28
N ALA A 779 4.88 9.97 25.85
CA ALA A 779 6.26 9.48 25.96
C ALA A 779 6.79 8.99 24.60
N GLY A 780 7.98 9.44 24.20
CA GLY A 780 8.73 8.90 23.07
C GLY A 780 9.79 7.93 23.56
N SER A 781 9.56 6.63 23.45
CA SER A 781 10.56 5.62 23.81
C SER A 781 11.61 5.53 22.71
N CYS A 782 12.85 5.36 23.13
CA CYS A 782 13.99 5.13 22.25
C CYS A 782 14.62 3.75 22.49
N ASP A 783 13.87 2.84 23.12
CA ASP A 783 14.37 1.54 23.54
C ASP A 783 14.41 0.53 22.39
N PHE A 784 14.19 0.96 21.14
CA PHE A 784 14.31 0.12 19.95
C PHE A 784 15.76 -0.10 19.54
N ASP A 785 16.01 -1.20 18.83
CA ASP A 785 17.36 -1.70 18.54
C ASP A 785 17.90 -1.22 17.20
N ALA A 786 17.00 -1.02 16.24
CA ALA A 786 17.31 -0.67 14.87
C ALA A 786 16.23 0.23 14.28
N MET A 787 16.56 0.92 13.19
CA MET A 787 15.61 1.71 12.44
C MET A 787 15.98 1.76 10.96
N GLU A 788 14.97 1.87 10.10
CA GLU A 788 15.20 2.04 8.68
C GLU A 788 15.81 3.42 8.39
N VAL A 789 16.96 3.41 7.71
CA VAL A 789 17.62 4.63 7.19
C VAL A 789 17.26 4.90 5.73
N PHE A 790 16.76 3.88 5.04
CA PHE A 790 15.96 4.02 3.83
C PHE A 790 15.20 2.73 3.51
N ASN A 791 14.04 2.93 2.90
CA ASN A 791 13.12 1.92 2.43
C ASN A 791 12.97 2.08 0.90
N ALA A 792 12.73 1.00 0.14
CA ALA A 792 12.71 1.03 -1.33
C ALA A 792 11.80 2.11 -1.92
N LYS A 793 10.74 2.48 -1.19
CA LYS A 793 9.70 3.41 -1.62
C LYS A 793 10.06 4.88 -1.42
N ARG A 794 11.03 5.22 -0.55
CA ARG A 794 11.22 6.58 -0.01
C ARG A 794 12.65 7.12 -0.12
N PHE A 795 13.24 7.13 -1.32
CA PHE A 795 14.55 7.81 -1.48
C PHE A 795 14.45 9.33 -1.28
N ASP A 796 13.26 9.91 -1.41
CA ASP A 796 12.99 11.31 -1.08
C ASP A 796 13.28 11.64 0.39
N LEU A 797 13.28 10.64 1.27
CA LEU A 797 13.59 10.77 2.70
C LEU A 797 15.04 10.42 3.06
N LEU A 798 15.92 10.13 2.10
CA LEU A 798 17.34 9.85 2.41
C LEU A 798 18.08 11.08 2.92
N ARG A 799 17.83 12.24 2.31
CA ARG A 799 18.58 13.50 2.52
C ARG A 799 17.64 14.69 2.57
N THR A 800 17.92 15.62 3.48
CA THR A 800 17.16 16.86 3.66
C THR A 800 17.46 17.83 2.52
N PRO A 801 16.58 18.07 1.55
CA PRO A 801 16.91 18.92 0.40
C PRO A 801 17.23 20.35 0.85
N THR A 802 18.04 21.06 0.08
CA THR A 802 18.29 22.50 0.30
C THR A 802 17.11 23.35 -0.17
N VAL A 803 17.02 24.59 0.30
CA VAL A 803 16.01 25.56 -0.16
C VAL A 803 16.08 25.75 -1.68
N GLN A 804 17.29 25.87 -2.24
CA GLN A 804 17.47 26.06 -3.69
C GLN A 804 16.97 24.85 -4.49
N GLU A 805 17.23 23.62 -4.04
CA GLU A 805 16.77 22.40 -4.73
C GLU A 805 15.25 22.28 -4.77
N VAL A 806 14.58 22.54 -3.63
CA VAL A 806 13.12 22.49 -3.56
C VAL A 806 12.49 23.56 -4.46
N VAL A 807 12.98 24.80 -4.39
CA VAL A 807 12.44 25.91 -5.18
C VAL A 807 12.67 25.69 -6.69
N ASP A 808 13.84 25.19 -7.08
CA ASP A 808 14.13 24.85 -8.48
C ASP A 808 13.18 23.78 -9.01
N PHE A 809 13.01 22.69 -8.27
CA PHE A 809 12.12 21.59 -8.66
C PHE A 809 10.69 22.06 -8.84
N ASN A 810 10.15 22.76 -7.85
CA ASN A 810 8.77 23.27 -7.86
C ASN A 810 8.54 24.27 -9.00
N ARG A 811 9.51 25.15 -9.25
CA ARG A 811 9.44 26.11 -10.36
C ARG A 811 9.44 25.41 -11.73
N CYS A 812 10.32 24.43 -11.91
CA CYS A 812 10.35 23.61 -13.12
C CYS A 812 9.05 22.84 -13.30
N LEU A 813 8.59 22.13 -12.26
CA LEU A 813 7.40 21.28 -12.29
C LEU A 813 6.15 22.08 -12.64
N SER A 814 5.90 23.20 -11.94
CA SER A 814 4.76 24.10 -12.22
C SER A 814 4.76 24.58 -13.69
N ARG A 815 5.93 24.90 -14.25
CA ARG A 815 6.05 25.30 -15.67
C ARG A 815 5.87 24.14 -16.65
N ILE A 816 6.33 22.94 -16.30
CA ILE A 816 6.07 21.72 -17.08
C ILE A 816 4.57 21.46 -17.13
N ASP A 817 3.87 21.51 -15.99
CA ASP A 817 2.43 21.27 -15.89
C ASP A 817 1.61 22.33 -16.63
N ALA A 818 2.07 23.59 -16.59
CA ALA A 818 1.46 24.69 -17.33
C ALA A 818 1.74 24.66 -18.84
N ALA A 819 2.79 23.95 -19.29
CA ALA A 819 3.18 23.90 -20.69
C ALA A 819 2.07 23.28 -21.57
N ARG A 820 1.81 23.89 -22.73
CA ARG A 820 0.75 23.48 -23.67
C ARG A 820 1.27 23.00 -25.02
N ASP A 821 2.58 23.14 -25.25
CA ASP A 821 3.27 22.76 -26.48
C ASP A 821 4.75 22.45 -26.22
N GLU A 822 5.43 21.85 -27.19
CA GLU A 822 6.84 21.44 -27.05
C GLU A 822 7.79 22.61 -26.76
N ALA A 823 7.47 23.81 -27.27
CA ALA A 823 8.30 25.00 -27.10
C ALA A 823 8.25 25.51 -25.65
N SER A 824 7.06 25.59 -25.07
CA SER A 824 6.86 25.93 -23.65
C SER A 824 7.43 24.85 -22.73
N LEU A 825 7.32 23.58 -23.11
CA LEU A 825 7.90 22.46 -22.36
C LEU A 825 9.43 22.55 -22.30
N GLY A 826 10.10 22.72 -23.45
CA GLY A 826 11.56 22.83 -23.52
C GLY A 826 12.14 24.05 -22.80
N ALA A 827 11.33 25.10 -22.59
CA ALA A 827 11.74 26.31 -21.87
C ALA A 827 11.42 26.27 -20.36
N ALA A 828 10.71 25.25 -19.86
CA ALA A 828 10.17 25.22 -18.51
C ALA A 828 11.26 25.39 -17.42
N CYS A 829 12.41 24.76 -17.59
CA CYS A 829 13.53 24.83 -16.65
C CYS A 829 14.58 25.93 -16.97
N GLY A 830 14.23 26.94 -17.78
CA GLY A 830 15.17 28.01 -18.13
C GLY A 830 15.79 28.70 -16.90
N GLY A 831 17.13 28.68 -16.82
CA GLY A 831 17.93 29.26 -15.73
C GLY A 831 18.21 28.31 -14.55
N ILE A 832 17.74 27.06 -14.62
CA ILE A 832 18.00 25.99 -13.65
C ILE A 832 18.91 24.97 -14.34
N PRO A 833 19.88 24.35 -13.64
CA PRO A 833 20.76 23.32 -14.22
C PRO A 833 20.02 21.99 -14.41
N VAL A 834 18.95 21.99 -15.22
CA VAL A 834 18.16 20.83 -15.60
C VAL A 834 17.89 20.88 -17.10
N GLU A 835 18.15 19.76 -17.78
CA GLU A 835 17.87 19.59 -19.20
C GLU A 835 16.66 18.68 -19.42
N LEU A 836 15.61 19.19 -20.06
CA LEU A 836 14.41 18.41 -20.37
C LEU A 836 14.53 17.73 -21.74
N PRO A 837 14.10 16.46 -21.87
CA PRO A 837 14.18 15.75 -23.14
C PRO A 837 13.14 16.29 -24.14
N ALA A 838 13.50 16.33 -25.42
CA ALA A 838 12.59 16.72 -26.50
C ALA A 838 11.57 15.62 -26.81
N CYS A 839 10.39 15.99 -27.30
CA CYS A 839 9.35 15.05 -27.71
C CYS A 839 9.81 14.16 -28.88
N LEU A 840 9.44 12.88 -28.82
CA LEU A 840 9.74 11.92 -29.88
C LEU A 840 8.77 12.11 -31.06
N PRO A 841 9.22 11.86 -32.32
CA PRO A 841 8.34 12.00 -33.48
C PRO A 841 7.08 11.13 -33.37
N GLY A 842 5.90 11.76 -33.41
CA GLY A 842 4.60 11.08 -33.31
C GLY A 842 4.17 10.70 -31.89
N GLU A 843 4.96 11.04 -30.87
CA GLU A 843 4.60 10.90 -29.46
C GLU A 843 3.43 11.84 -29.10
N ARG A 844 2.53 11.37 -28.24
CA ARG A 844 1.52 12.23 -27.66
C ARG A 844 2.16 13.25 -26.73
N TYR A 845 1.71 14.50 -26.81
CA TYR A 845 2.24 15.57 -25.96
C TYR A 845 2.17 15.24 -24.46
N ALA A 846 1.09 14.62 -23.97
CA ALA A 846 0.98 14.21 -22.57
C ALA A 846 2.03 13.17 -22.15
N VAL A 847 2.43 12.27 -23.05
CA VAL A 847 3.49 11.26 -22.80
C VAL A 847 4.86 11.94 -22.77
N CYS A 848 5.12 12.84 -23.72
CA CYS A 848 6.33 13.66 -23.71
C CYS A 848 6.47 14.50 -22.44
N GLN A 849 5.37 15.15 -22.01
CA GLN A 849 5.31 15.93 -20.79
C GLN A 849 5.61 15.06 -19.56
N GLN A 850 5.06 13.84 -19.51
CA GLN A 850 5.35 12.91 -18.41
C GLN A 850 6.82 12.49 -18.37
N ARG A 851 7.43 12.23 -19.53
CA ARG A 851 8.86 11.92 -19.64
C ARG A 851 9.74 13.09 -19.21
N ALA A 852 9.31 14.33 -19.49
CA ALA A 852 9.98 15.53 -18.98
C ALA A 852 9.88 15.62 -17.44
N ARG A 853 8.74 15.24 -16.83
CA ARG A 853 8.62 15.15 -15.37
C ARG A 853 9.59 14.12 -14.78
N SER A 854 9.70 12.92 -15.37
CA SER A 854 10.66 11.90 -14.91
C SER A 854 12.10 12.40 -14.97
N ALA A 855 12.45 13.06 -16.07
CA ALA A 855 13.80 13.59 -16.27
C ALA A 855 14.14 14.71 -15.28
N LEU A 856 13.17 15.59 -14.99
CA LEU A 856 13.30 16.59 -13.93
C LEU A 856 13.50 15.92 -12.57
N ALA A 857 12.64 14.96 -12.22
CA ALA A 857 12.68 14.27 -10.94
C ALA A 857 14.04 13.61 -10.73
N TRP A 858 14.52 12.80 -11.68
CA TRP A 858 15.83 12.15 -11.59
C TRP A 858 16.99 13.14 -11.46
N GLN A 859 17.00 14.22 -12.25
CA GLN A 859 18.08 15.21 -12.19
C GLN A 859 18.12 15.95 -10.86
N VAL A 860 16.97 16.26 -10.27
CA VAL A 860 16.91 16.89 -8.94
C VAL A 860 17.23 15.89 -7.84
N THR A 861 16.75 14.63 -7.91
CA THR A 861 17.14 13.57 -6.96
C THR A 861 18.65 13.45 -6.86
N LYS A 862 19.36 13.47 -8.00
CA LYS A 862 20.84 13.44 -8.01
C LYS A 862 21.45 14.61 -7.25
N ARG A 863 20.89 15.82 -7.37
CA ARG A 863 21.36 16.99 -6.61
C ARG A 863 21.15 16.77 -5.11
N ILE A 864 19.92 16.41 -4.71
CA ILE A 864 19.52 16.21 -3.31
C ILE A 864 20.37 15.15 -2.61
N LEU A 865 20.67 14.04 -3.30
CA LEU A 865 21.46 12.95 -2.74
C LEU A 865 22.94 13.31 -2.52
N THR A 866 23.48 14.24 -3.30
CA THR A 866 24.88 14.67 -3.21
C THR A 866 25.06 15.86 -2.28
N ARG A 867 26.18 15.92 -1.55
CA ARG A 867 26.52 17.07 -0.71
C ARG A 867 27.85 17.69 -1.06
N THR A 868 27.87 19.01 -1.24
CA THR A 868 29.10 19.78 -1.10
C THR A 868 29.47 19.92 0.39
N PRO A 869 30.76 20.16 0.72
CA PRO A 869 31.15 20.47 2.08
C PRO A 869 30.39 21.68 2.66
N GLU A 870 30.12 22.69 1.84
CA GLU A 870 29.40 23.89 2.22
C GLU A 870 27.93 23.61 2.57
N GLU A 871 27.21 22.85 1.74
CA GLU A 871 25.84 22.41 2.04
C GLU A 871 25.79 21.53 3.29
N GLN A 872 26.75 20.59 3.43
CA GLN A 872 26.83 19.76 4.63
C GLN A 872 27.06 20.63 5.88
N ASP A 873 27.95 21.61 5.80
CA ASP A 873 28.24 22.51 6.91
C ASP A 873 27.04 23.42 7.24
N ALA A 874 26.28 23.86 6.23
CA ALA A 874 25.06 24.64 6.41
C ALA A 874 23.95 23.82 7.08
N ILE A 875 23.75 22.57 6.67
CA ILE A 875 22.79 21.64 7.28
C ILE A 875 23.24 21.27 8.69
N TRP A 876 24.50 20.86 8.88
CA TRP A 876 25.04 20.42 10.17
C TRP A 876 25.11 21.56 11.20
N GLY A 877 25.44 22.77 10.73
CA GLY A 877 25.50 23.99 11.53
C GLY A 877 24.17 24.72 11.71
N PHE A 878 23.06 24.17 11.19
CA PHE A 878 21.75 24.81 11.29
C PHE A 878 21.29 24.84 12.76
N ASP A 879 21.18 26.05 13.31
CA ASP A 879 20.91 26.33 14.73
C ASP A 879 19.47 26.80 14.98
N ARG A 880 18.59 26.52 14.03
CA ARG A 880 17.18 26.91 13.99
C ARG A 880 16.26 25.70 14.10
N THR A 881 14.97 25.95 14.28
CA THR A 881 13.94 24.90 14.28
C THR A 881 13.56 24.48 12.87
N ALA A 882 12.91 23.32 12.73
CA ALA A 882 12.33 22.88 11.47
C ALA A 882 11.30 23.89 10.93
N ALA A 883 10.43 24.45 11.78
CA ALA A 883 9.47 25.46 11.33
C ALA A 883 10.16 26.72 10.73
N GLU A 884 11.33 27.10 11.27
CA GLU A 884 12.13 28.21 10.73
C GLU A 884 12.82 27.85 9.40
N GLY A 885 13.17 26.59 9.18
CA GLY A 885 13.70 26.08 7.91
C GLY A 885 12.63 25.96 6.83
N GLU A 886 11.43 25.48 7.18
CA GLU A 886 10.26 25.38 6.30
C GLU A 886 9.90 26.74 5.70
N ALA A 887 9.92 27.78 6.53
CA ALA A 887 9.63 29.15 6.10
C ALA A 887 10.59 29.66 5.01
N LEU A 888 11.81 29.13 4.92
CA LEU A 888 12.78 29.50 3.88
C LEU A 888 12.40 28.94 2.50
N CYS A 889 11.68 27.81 2.46
CA CYS A 889 11.33 27.14 1.20
C CYS A 889 10.09 27.71 0.52
N LEU A 890 9.25 28.44 1.25
CA LEU A 890 7.97 28.99 0.77
C LEU A 890 8.17 30.28 -0.05
N VAL A 891 9.17 30.30 -0.92
CA VAL A 891 9.40 31.40 -1.86
C VAL A 891 8.29 31.35 -2.91
N GLY A 892 7.39 32.35 -2.93
CA GLY A 892 6.24 32.38 -3.85
C GLY A 892 6.62 32.19 -5.33
N GLU A 893 5.67 31.74 -6.15
CA GLU A 893 5.92 31.38 -7.56
C GLU A 893 6.73 32.45 -8.31
N GLY A 894 7.97 32.09 -8.69
CA GLY A 894 8.88 32.96 -9.45
C GLY A 894 9.86 33.80 -8.63
N GLY A 895 9.84 33.72 -7.30
CA GLY A 895 10.86 34.38 -6.45
C GLY A 895 12.21 33.67 -6.53
N ALA A 896 13.31 34.43 -6.59
CA ALA A 896 14.66 33.89 -6.48
C ALA A 896 15.00 33.59 -5.02
N VAL A 897 15.72 32.50 -4.77
CA VAL A 897 16.24 32.17 -3.43
C VAL A 897 17.40 33.12 -3.13
N PRO A 898 17.40 33.80 -1.97
CA PRO A 898 18.57 34.56 -1.53
C PRO A 898 19.80 33.66 -1.41
N GLU A 899 20.97 34.14 -1.85
CA GLU A 899 22.23 33.36 -1.84
C GLU A 899 22.59 32.84 -0.44
N GLU A 900 22.25 33.59 0.61
CA GLU A 900 22.49 33.20 2.02
C GLU A 900 21.55 32.09 2.55
N ASP A 901 20.44 31.84 1.86
CA ASP A 901 19.46 30.82 2.17
C ASP A 901 19.55 29.60 1.24
N ALA A 902 20.27 29.72 0.12
CA ALA A 902 20.30 28.69 -0.94
C ALA A 902 20.71 27.30 -0.42
N ASP A 903 21.78 27.24 0.37
CA ASP A 903 22.35 26.00 0.92
C ASP A 903 21.73 25.60 2.27
N ARG A 904 20.79 26.40 2.81
CA ARG A 904 20.11 26.06 4.06
C ARG A 904 19.15 24.88 3.84
N PRO A 905 18.91 24.05 4.88
CA PRO A 905 17.99 22.93 4.76
C PRO A 905 16.56 23.43 4.53
N CYS A 906 15.88 22.77 3.60
CA CYS A 906 14.43 22.80 3.49
C CYS A 906 13.83 21.64 4.29
N THR A 907 13.28 21.96 5.45
CA THR A 907 13.01 20.98 6.51
C THR A 907 11.63 20.33 6.44
N PHE A 908 10.84 20.64 5.41
CA PHE A 908 9.60 19.92 5.10
C PHE A 908 9.80 18.43 4.83
N HIS A 909 11.02 18.05 4.40
CA HIS A 909 11.40 16.68 4.07
C HIS A 909 12.70 16.35 4.81
N ALA A 910 12.61 16.02 6.09
CA ALA A 910 13.78 15.70 6.89
C ALA A 910 14.40 14.37 6.43
N GLY A 911 15.70 14.40 6.14
CA GLY A 911 16.45 13.23 5.67
C GLY A 911 16.89 12.31 6.81
N GLN A 912 16.63 11.01 6.67
CA GLN A 912 16.97 9.99 7.67
C GLN A 912 18.49 9.85 7.89
N VAL A 913 19.31 10.05 6.86
CA VAL A 913 20.78 10.06 7.01
C VAL A 913 21.25 11.28 7.81
N ASP A 914 20.57 12.42 7.67
CA ASP A 914 20.91 13.65 8.39
C ASP A 914 20.43 13.57 9.87
N ASP A 915 19.34 12.85 10.12
CA ASP A 915 18.88 12.48 11.46
C ASP A 915 19.88 11.55 12.15
N LEU A 916 20.33 10.48 11.46
CA LEU A 916 21.35 9.57 11.95
C LEU A 916 22.58 10.34 12.47
N PHE A 917 23.11 11.27 11.68
CA PHE A 917 24.31 12.02 12.09
C PHE A 917 24.10 12.79 13.39
N ARG A 918 22.90 13.32 13.61
CA ARG A 918 22.55 14.02 14.86
C ARG A 918 22.36 13.07 16.02
N TYR A 919 21.70 11.93 15.77
CA TYR A 919 21.51 10.88 16.79
C TYR A 919 22.86 10.41 17.34
N LEU A 920 23.86 10.22 16.47
CA LEU A 920 25.22 9.82 16.87
C LEU A 920 25.89 10.82 17.82
N ASP A 921 25.72 12.13 17.61
CA ASP A 921 26.24 13.18 18.50
C ASP A 921 25.57 13.18 19.89
N HIS A 922 24.41 12.54 19.99
CA HIS A 922 23.65 12.33 21.23
C HIS A 922 23.82 10.94 21.84
N GLY A 923 24.66 10.08 21.24
CA GLY A 923 24.87 8.70 21.70
C GLY A 923 23.67 7.79 21.46
N PHE A 924 22.69 8.28 20.70
CA PHE A 924 21.58 7.49 20.24
C PHE A 924 21.99 6.83 18.93
N SER A 925 22.15 5.51 18.95
CA SER A 925 22.74 4.77 17.82
C SER A 925 21.99 3.46 17.55
N PRO A 926 20.66 3.51 17.33
CA PRO A 926 19.96 2.33 16.82
C PRO A 926 20.60 1.93 15.49
N THR A 927 20.73 0.63 15.26
CA THR A 927 21.37 0.14 14.03
C THR A 927 20.56 0.57 12.82
N GLN A 928 21.26 1.23 11.91
CA GLN A 928 20.67 1.71 10.67
C GLN A 928 20.60 0.55 9.68
N ILE A 929 19.40 0.27 9.20
CA ILE A 929 19.10 -0.83 8.30
C ILE A 929 18.44 -0.33 7.02
N GLY A 930 18.51 -1.13 5.96
CA GLY A 930 17.72 -0.95 4.75
C GLY A 930 16.97 -2.22 4.41
N SER A 931 15.71 -2.08 4.00
CA SER A 931 14.79 -3.18 3.68
C SER A 931 13.92 -2.81 2.48
N SER A 932 13.38 -3.83 1.79
CA SER A 932 12.61 -3.60 0.56
C SER A 932 11.18 -3.11 0.78
N ASP A 933 10.54 -3.56 1.87
CA ASP A 933 9.10 -3.39 2.07
C ASP A 933 8.29 -3.88 0.86
N SER A 934 8.68 -5.05 0.37
CA SER A 934 8.13 -5.63 -0.85
C SER A 934 6.75 -6.24 -0.59
N HIS A 935 5.74 -5.78 -1.32
CA HIS A 935 4.34 -6.25 -1.26
C HIS A 935 3.95 -7.20 -2.41
N GLY A 936 4.81 -7.31 -3.42
CA GLY A 936 4.51 -8.08 -4.61
C GLY A 936 5.73 -8.34 -5.47
N ALA A 937 5.51 -8.52 -6.77
CA ALA A 937 6.59 -8.77 -7.72
C ALA A 937 7.50 -7.54 -7.96
N SER A 938 7.11 -6.37 -7.46
CA SER A 938 7.81 -5.08 -7.50
C SER A 938 7.29 -4.21 -6.33
N PRO A 939 8.15 -3.51 -5.55
CA PRO A 939 9.62 -3.57 -5.56
C PRO A 939 10.16 -4.96 -5.20
N GLU A 940 11.35 -5.32 -5.67
CA GLU A 940 11.92 -6.66 -5.43
C GLU A 940 12.51 -6.80 -4.02
N PRO A 941 12.45 -8.00 -3.41
CA PRO A 941 13.07 -8.24 -2.11
C PRO A 941 14.58 -8.02 -2.17
N GLY A 942 15.14 -7.46 -1.09
CA GLY A 942 16.57 -7.19 -0.96
C GLY A 942 17.05 -5.98 -1.77
N PHE A 943 16.14 -5.14 -2.24
CA PHE A 943 16.42 -3.90 -2.94
C PHE A 943 15.62 -2.75 -2.29
N PRO A 944 16.10 -2.17 -1.18
CA PRO A 944 17.42 -2.38 -0.53
C PRO A 944 17.50 -3.56 0.43
N ARG A 945 18.72 -3.83 0.90
CA ARG A 945 19.07 -4.88 1.89
C ARG A 945 20.03 -4.37 2.94
N THR A 946 20.20 -5.16 3.99
CA THR A 946 21.23 -4.97 5.01
C THR A 946 22.24 -6.09 4.96
N TYR A 947 23.53 -5.78 5.03
CA TYR A 947 24.57 -6.78 5.32
C TYR A 947 24.92 -6.74 6.79
N PHE A 948 24.99 -7.90 7.44
CA PHE A 948 25.44 -8.03 8.83
C PHE A 948 26.62 -9.01 8.92
N ARG A 949 27.47 -8.81 9.93
CA ARG A 949 28.61 -9.70 10.14
C ARG A 949 28.14 -11.07 10.61
N ALA A 950 28.46 -12.10 9.83
CA ALA A 950 28.03 -13.47 10.10
C ALA A 950 29.22 -14.36 10.50
N PRO A 951 29.04 -15.29 11.46
CA PRO A 951 30.09 -16.25 11.84
C PRO A 951 30.29 -17.38 10.82
N THR A 952 29.43 -17.46 9.80
CA THR A 952 29.40 -18.48 8.76
C THR A 952 28.87 -17.84 7.47
N ASP A 953 29.22 -18.43 6.32
CA ASP A 953 28.67 -18.07 4.99
C ASP A 953 27.60 -19.07 4.52
N GLN A 954 27.13 -19.96 5.39
CA GLN A 954 26.10 -20.96 5.10
C GLN A 954 24.77 -20.59 5.76
N PRO A 955 23.73 -20.20 4.99
CA PRO A 955 22.42 -19.81 5.53
C PRO A 955 21.80 -20.86 6.44
N ALA A 956 21.89 -22.15 6.08
CA ALA A 956 21.38 -23.26 6.89
C ALA A 956 22.03 -23.37 8.30
N ALA A 957 23.22 -22.77 8.49
CA ALA A 957 23.99 -22.85 9.73
C ALA A 957 23.92 -21.57 10.58
N ILE A 958 23.19 -20.54 10.13
CA ILE A 958 23.02 -19.30 10.91
C ILE A 958 21.92 -19.50 11.97
N GLU A 959 22.24 -19.09 13.20
CA GLU A 959 21.28 -19.04 14.32
C GLU A 959 20.72 -17.62 14.44
N LEU A 960 19.42 -17.48 14.66
CA LEU A 960 18.74 -16.17 14.63
C LEU A 960 19.23 -15.24 15.75
N GLY A 961 19.49 -15.74 16.95
CA GLY A 961 20.13 -14.95 18.01
C GLY A 961 21.53 -14.41 17.64
N GLY A 962 22.24 -15.06 16.72
CA GLY A 962 23.50 -14.53 16.16
C GLY A 962 23.27 -13.35 15.21
N VAL A 963 22.17 -13.39 14.44
CA VAL A 963 21.73 -12.31 13.55
C VAL A 963 21.30 -11.09 14.37
N THR A 964 20.37 -11.28 15.32
CA THR A 964 19.89 -10.16 16.16
C THR A 964 21.01 -9.59 17.02
N GLY A 965 21.93 -10.42 17.52
CA GLY A 965 23.11 -9.96 18.24
C GLY A 965 24.05 -9.09 17.41
N ALA A 966 24.29 -9.44 16.14
CA ALA A 966 25.11 -8.62 15.22
C ALA A 966 24.42 -7.29 14.89
N LEU A 967 23.10 -7.33 14.67
CA LEU A 967 22.31 -6.14 14.41
C LEU A 967 22.28 -5.21 15.63
N ARG A 968 21.99 -5.68 16.85
CA ARG A 968 22.07 -4.85 18.08
C ARG A 968 23.44 -4.23 18.31
N ALA A 969 24.51 -4.89 17.87
CA ALA A 969 25.87 -4.38 17.99
C ALA A 969 26.26 -3.37 16.90
N GLY A 970 25.35 -2.97 16.00
CA GLY A 970 25.66 -2.09 14.87
C GLY A 970 26.63 -2.67 13.85
N SER A 971 26.88 -3.99 13.89
CA SER A 971 27.82 -4.69 13.00
C SER A 971 27.18 -4.99 11.64
N ALA A 972 26.66 -3.93 10.99
CA ALA A 972 25.88 -4.01 9.77
C ALA A 972 26.02 -2.74 8.91
N PHE A 973 25.58 -2.79 7.65
CA PHE A 973 25.38 -1.60 6.82
C PHE A 973 24.20 -1.79 5.85
N ALA A 974 23.55 -0.67 5.51
CA ALA A 974 22.40 -0.65 4.61
C ALA A 974 22.87 -0.34 3.17
N THR A 975 22.33 -1.07 2.19
CA THR A 975 22.74 -0.93 0.80
C THR A 975 21.66 -1.29 -0.21
N TYR A 976 21.67 -0.56 -1.32
CA TYR A 976 20.95 -0.80 -2.55
C TYR A 976 21.94 -1.25 -3.64
N GLY A 977 22.85 -2.17 -3.33
CA GLY A 977 23.78 -2.77 -4.29
C GLY A 977 25.24 -2.74 -3.85
N PRO A 978 25.87 -1.56 -3.64
CA PRO A 978 27.30 -1.49 -3.32
C PRO A 978 27.66 -2.25 -2.05
N PHE A 979 28.72 -3.05 -2.11
CA PHE A 979 29.28 -3.75 -0.95
C PHE A 979 30.44 -2.93 -0.38
N VAL A 980 30.26 -2.39 0.83
CA VAL A 980 31.23 -1.50 1.46
C VAL A 980 31.97 -2.25 2.56
N ARG A 981 33.31 -2.18 2.56
CA ARG A 981 34.17 -2.57 3.67
C ARG A 981 34.94 -1.36 4.13
N ALA A 982 34.71 -0.94 5.37
CA ALA A 982 35.43 0.16 5.99
C ALA A 982 35.96 -0.24 7.36
N GLY A 983 37.18 0.20 7.68
CA GLY A 983 37.81 -0.08 8.96
C GLY A 983 38.75 1.04 9.42
N VAL A 984 38.82 1.22 10.74
CA VAL A 984 39.75 2.14 11.41
C VAL A 984 40.45 1.39 12.51
N GLY A 985 41.78 1.27 12.44
CA GLY A 985 42.58 0.66 13.51
C GLY A 985 42.18 -0.79 13.85
N GLY A 986 41.57 -1.53 12.91
CA GLY A 986 41.06 -2.89 13.12
C GLY A 986 39.62 -2.98 13.63
N ALA A 987 38.99 -1.86 13.99
CA ALA A 987 37.55 -1.78 14.25
C ALA A 987 36.78 -1.51 12.93
N THR A 988 35.53 -1.94 12.90
CA THR A 988 34.58 -1.70 11.80
C THR A 988 33.22 -1.29 12.41
N TYR A 989 32.13 -1.36 11.65
CA TYR A 989 30.78 -0.92 12.03
C TYR A 989 30.39 -1.35 13.44
N GLY A 990 29.90 -0.40 14.25
CA GLY A 990 29.54 -0.59 15.66
C GLY A 990 30.73 -0.75 16.61
N GLY A 991 31.95 -0.91 16.09
CA GLY A 991 33.18 -1.02 16.86
C GLY A 991 33.80 0.34 17.21
N VAL A 992 34.65 0.34 18.24
CA VAL A 992 35.37 1.51 18.74
C VAL A 992 36.86 1.41 18.39
N ALA A 993 37.40 2.44 17.74
CA ALA A 993 38.81 2.57 17.38
C ALA A 993 39.50 3.64 18.21
N ARG A 994 40.63 3.29 18.84
CA ARG A 994 41.45 4.23 19.62
C ARG A 994 42.27 5.16 18.73
N ILE A 995 42.20 6.47 18.95
CA ILE A 995 42.87 7.51 18.13
C ILE A 995 43.86 8.35 18.95
N GLU A 996 45.16 8.15 18.73
CA GLU A 996 46.23 8.85 19.45
C GLU A 996 46.86 10.04 18.69
N GLY A 997 46.60 10.17 17.37
CA GLY A 997 47.19 11.19 16.49
C GLY A 997 46.20 12.25 16.01
N ASP A 998 46.66 13.18 15.18
CA ASP A 998 45.80 14.20 14.56
C ASP A 998 45.10 13.70 13.28
N THR A 999 45.39 12.46 12.87
CA THR A 999 44.75 11.78 11.74
C THR A 999 44.21 10.40 12.13
N VAL A 1000 43.21 9.97 11.36
CA VAL A 1000 42.54 8.67 11.47
C VAL A 1000 42.75 7.94 10.14
N PRO A 1001 43.41 6.76 10.13
CA PRO A 1001 43.55 5.97 8.92
C PRO A 1001 42.27 5.16 8.68
N LEU A 1002 41.56 5.48 7.60
CA LEU A 1002 40.40 4.72 7.11
C LEU A 1002 40.86 3.79 5.98
N ASP A 1003 40.80 2.48 6.20
CA ASP A 1003 40.92 1.48 5.14
C ASP A 1003 39.54 1.29 4.50
N LEU A 1004 39.39 1.65 3.22
CA LEU A 1004 38.12 1.65 2.50
C LEU A 1004 38.21 0.83 1.21
N ARG A 1005 37.31 -0.13 1.08
CA ARG A 1005 37.10 -0.92 -0.14
C ARG A 1005 35.62 -0.96 -0.49
N ILE A 1006 35.30 -0.67 -1.75
CA ILE A 1006 33.92 -0.71 -2.28
C ILE A 1006 33.92 -1.57 -3.53
N GLU A 1007 32.99 -2.53 -3.55
CA GLU A 1007 32.83 -3.48 -4.63
C GLU A 1007 31.39 -3.49 -5.15
N THR A 1008 31.24 -3.65 -6.47
CA THR A 1008 29.96 -3.78 -7.17
C THR A 1008 30.05 -4.90 -8.20
N ALA A 1009 28.91 -5.45 -8.61
CA ALA A 1009 28.90 -6.41 -9.73
C ALA A 1009 29.10 -5.68 -11.06
N SER A 1010 29.56 -6.40 -12.09
CA SER A 1010 30.02 -5.90 -13.40
C SER A 1010 28.95 -5.27 -14.31
N TRP A 1011 27.82 -4.85 -13.75
CA TRP A 1011 26.71 -4.24 -14.45
C TRP A 1011 26.22 -2.92 -13.86
N PHE A 1012 26.77 -2.49 -12.72
CA PHE A 1012 26.57 -1.17 -12.11
C PHE A 1012 27.87 -0.74 -11.41
N GLY A 1013 27.92 0.46 -10.85
CA GLY A 1013 29.13 0.96 -10.19
C GLY A 1013 28.85 2.12 -9.25
N VAL A 1014 29.90 2.56 -8.56
CA VAL A 1014 29.89 3.75 -7.71
C VAL A 1014 30.70 4.86 -8.38
N ASP A 1015 30.14 6.07 -8.44
CA ASP A 1015 30.82 7.25 -9.02
C ASP A 1015 31.00 8.40 -8.03
N ARG A 1016 30.48 8.25 -6.81
CA ARG A 1016 30.70 9.19 -5.73
C ARG A 1016 30.76 8.48 -4.38
N VAL A 1017 31.76 8.82 -3.57
CA VAL A 1017 31.89 8.34 -2.19
C VAL A 1017 32.12 9.51 -1.26
N GLU A 1018 31.28 9.64 -0.26
CA GLU A 1018 31.33 10.68 0.76
C GLU A 1018 31.75 10.07 2.09
N VAL A 1019 32.79 10.64 2.71
CA VAL A 1019 33.30 10.20 4.02
C VAL A 1019 33.07 11.30 5.03
N TYR A 1020 32.31 10.96 6.07
CA TYR A 1020 31.93 11.85 7.15
C TYR A 1020 32.72 11.54 8.41
N VAL A 1021 33.17 12.60 9.10
CA VAL A 1021 33.75 12.51 10.44
C VAL A 1021 32.99 13.48 11.34
N SER A 1022 32.25 12.96 12.32
CA SER A 1022 31.47 13.75 13.28
C SER A 1022 30.62 14.84 12.62
N GLY A 1023 29.83 14.44 11.62
CA GLY A 1023 28.88 15.29 10.88
C GLY A 1023 29.48 16.19 9.80
N ARG A 1024 30.81 16.22 9.65
CA ARG A 1024 31.50 16.99 8.61
C ARG A 1024 31.86 16.11 7.42
N LEU A 1025 31.60 16.60 6.21
CA LEU A 1025 32.03 15.94 4.97
C LEU A 1025 33.52 16.23 4.75
N VAL A 1026 34.38 15.28 5.13
CA VAL A 1026 35.84 15.49 5.12
C VAL A 1026 36.51 15.04 3.82
N ARG A 1027 35.90 14.10 3.10
CA ARG A 1027 36.38 13.62 1.80
C ARG A 1027 35.22 13.31 0.87
N VAL A 1028 35.40 13.67 -0.40
CA VAL A 1028 34.60 13.21 -1.54
C VAL A 1028 35.55 12.53 -2.51
N LEU A 1029 35.30 11.27 -2.81
CA LEU A 1029 35.96 10.56 -3.91
C LEU A 1029 35.01 10.54 -5.11
N GLU A 1030 35.56 10.68 -6.31
CA GLU A 1030 34.83 10.55 -7.57
C GLU A 1030 35.46 9.41 -8.39
N PRO A 1031 35.15 8.15 -8.07
CA PRO A 1031 35.67 7.02 -8.81
C PRO A 1031 35.30 7.13 -10.30
N SER A 1032 36.30 6.98 -11.16
CA SER A 1032 36.12 6.99 -12.62
C SER A 1032 35.90 5.60 -13.20
N ALA A 1033 35.89 4.57 -12.35
CA ALA A 1033 35.53 3.22 -12.74
C ALA A 1033 34.16 3.23 -13.41
N GLY A 1034 34.05 2.52 -14.53
CA GLY A 1034 32.76 2.25 -15.17
C GLY A 1034 32.11 1.01 -14.56
N PRO A 1035 30.85 0.73 -14.89
CA PRO A 1035 30.06 -0.34 -14.28
C PRO A 1035 30.61 -1.76 -14.48
N SER A 1036 31.65 -1.95 -15.32
CA SER A 1036 32.28 -3.25 -15.53
C SER A 1036 33.39 -3.58 -14.52
N ALA A 1037 33.81 -2.62 -13.69
CA ALA A 1037 34.84 -2.84 -12.68
C ALA A 1037 34.20 -3.48 -11.44
N ILE A 1038 34.83 -4.51 -10.88
CA ILE A 1038 34.34 -5.12 -9.63
C ILE A 1038 34.76 -4.31 -8.40
N VAL A 1039 35.94 -3.70 -8.44
CA VAL A 1039 36.48 -2.88 -7.34
C VAL A 1039 36.41 -1.43 -7.79
N ASP A 1040 35.46 -0.68 -7.23
CA ASP A 1040 35.29 0.75 -7.51
C ASP A 1040 36.31 1.58 -6.73
N VAL A 1041 36.56 1.20 -5.47
CA VAL A 1041 37.48 1.88 -4.55
C VAL A 1041 38.28 0.84 -3.76
N ASP A 1042 39.58 1.07 -3.63
CA ASP A 1042 40.49 0.34 -2.74
C ASP A 1042 41.59 1.31 -2.29
N GLU A 1043 41.28 2.07 -1.25
CA GLU A 1043 42.11 3.18 -0.79
C GLU A 1043 42.26 3.18 0.73
N ARG A 1044 43.41 3.70 1.18
CA ARG A 1044 43.63 4.05 2.57
C ARG A 1044 43.68 5.56 2.70
N LEU A 1045 42.68 6.14 3.35
CA LEU A 1045 42.50 7.58 3.50
C LEU A 1045 43.01 8.06 4.85
N GLU A 1046 43.76 9.15 4.88
CA GLU A 1046 44.10 9.86 6.10
C GLU A 1046 43.07 10.97 6.34
N LEU A 1047 42.19 10.75 7.32
CA LEU A 1047 41.12 11.68 7.71
C LEU A 1047 41.57 12.55 8.90
N PRO A 1048 41.08 13.78 9.04
CA PRO A 1048 41.34 14.57 10.25
C PRO A 1048 40.69 13.91 11.48
N ALA A 1049 41.43 13.84 12.58
CA ALA A 1049 40.88 13.35 13.85
C ALA A 1049 39.92 14.38 14.47
N PRO A 1050 38.78 13.95 15.03
CA PRO A 1050 37.89 14.84 15.77
C PRO A 1050 38.56 15.36 17.06
N ALA A 1051 38.06 16.49 17.56
CA ALA A 1051 38.60 17.12 18.77
C ALA A 1051 38.29 16.35 20.06
N SER A 1052 37.17 15.63 20.06
CA SER A 1052 36.70 14.69 21.08
C SER A 1052 36.50 13.32 20.43
N ASP A 1053 35.91 12.39 21.18
CA ASP A 1053 35.32 11.20 20.60
C ASP A 1053 34.41 11.56 19.44
N GLY A 1054 34.35 10.66 18.46
CA GLY A 1054 33.63 10.90 17.22
C GLY A 1054 33.28 9.62 16.50
N TRP A 1055 32.90 9.74 15.23
CA TRP A 1055 32.45 8.61 14.43
C TRP A 1055 32.78 8.84 12.96
N VAL A 1056 32.93 7.75 12.22
CA VAL A 1056 33.10 7.73 10.75
C VAL A 1056 31.91 7.03 10.12
N VAL A 1057 31.30 7.69 9.14
CA VAL A 1057 30.27 7.08 8.26
C VAL A 1057 30.69 7.28 6.81
N VAL A 1058 30.48 6.25 5.99
CA VAL A 1058 30.74 6.27 4.55
C VAL A 1058 29.41 6.15 3.80
N VAL A 1059 29.21 7.01 2.82
CA VAL A 1059 28.09 6.95 1.87
C VAL A 1059 28.67 6.72 0.47
N ALA A 1060 28.17 5.72 -0.26
CA ALA A 1060 28.63 5.38 -1.61
C ALA A 1060 27.45 5.38 -2.58
N MET A 1061 27.61 6.02 -3.74
CA MET A 1061 26.52 6.30 -4.68
C MET A 1061 26.95 6.10 -6.14
N GLY A 1062 26.04 5.58 -6.96
CA GLY A 1062 26.17 5.51 -8.43
C GLY A 1062 25.11 6.36 -9.11
N LEU A 1063 25.39 7.63 -9.38
CA LEU A 1063 24.38 8.58 -9.86
C LEU A 1063 24.48 8.88 -11.36
N ARG A 1064 25.51 8.39 -12.05
CA ARG A 1064 25.54 8.42 -13.52
C ARG A 1064 24.57 7.40 -14.10
N ASP A 1065 23.95 7.74 -15.23
CA ASP A 1065 22.91 6.91 -15.84
C ASP A 1065 23.43 5.51 -16.22
N GLU A 1066 24.73 5.36 -16.55
CA GLU A 1066 25.35 4.04 -16.80
C GLU A 1066 25.47 3.14 -15.56
N ASN A 1067 25.34 3.70 -14.36
CA ASN A 1067 25.44 2.99 -13.08
C ASN A 1067 24.07 2.62 -12.49
N LEU A 1068 22.96 3.05 -13.11
CA LEU A 1068 21.62 2.71 -12.64
C LEU A 1068 21.42 1.20 -12.57
N LEU A 1069 20.72 0.75 -11.52
CA LEU A 1069 20.41 -0.67 -11.36
C LEU A 1069 19.32 -1.14 -12.33
N THR A 1070 18.53 -0.21 -12.85
CA THR A 1070 17.50 -0.47 -13.85
C THR A 1070 18.12 -0.88 -15.20
N PRO A 1071 17.55 -1.88 -15.92
CA PRO A 1071 16.30 -2.61 -15.64
C PRO A 1071 16.51 -3.96 -14.92
N VAL A 1072 17.64 -4.14 -14.22
CA VAL A 1072 17.84 -5.33 -13.37
C VAL A 1072 17.00 -5.22 -12.10
N ALA A 1073 17.11 -4.10 -11.39
CA ALA A 1073 16.13 -3.71 -10.37
C ALA A 1073 15.04 -2.87 -11.05
N LEU A 1074 13.79 -3.13 -10.71
CA LEU A 1074 12.68 -2.36 -11.26
C LEU A 1074 12.74 -0.94 -10.72
N PRO A 1075 12.43 0.08 -11.56
CA PRO A 1075 12.29 1.43 -11.06
C PRO A 1075 11.21 1.45 -9.98
N VAL A 1076 11.33 2.37 -9.03
CA VAL A 1076 10.20 2.70 -8.17
C VAL A 1076 9.15 3.32 -9.08
N ALA A 1077 8.12 2.53 -9.40
CA ALA A 1077 6.95 3.04 -10.08
C ALA A 1077 6.35 4.15 -9.20
N PHE A 1078 5.75 5.15 -9.84
CA PHE A 1078 5.06 6.29 -9.23
C PHE A 1078 4.90 6.20 -7.71
N GLY A 1079 5.58 7.10 -6.98
CA GLY A 1079 5.56 7.14 -5.52
C GLY A 1079 4.19 6.80 -4.99
N GLU A 1080 4.14 5.76 -4.14
CA GLU A 1080 2.90 5.28 -3.53
C GLU A 1080 2.07 6.47 -3.11
N LEU A 1081 0.79 6.46 -3.50
CA LEU A 1081 -0.08 7.59 -3.28
C LEU A 1081 -0.04 7.97 -1.81
N GLN A 1082 0.71 9.02 -1.49
CA GLN A 1082 0.88 9.46 -0.13
C GLN A 1082 -0.46 10.00 0.34
N LEU A 1083 -1.24 9.14 0.99
CA LEU A 1083 -2.48 9.52 1.66
C LEU A 1083 -2.31 10.80 2.50
N PRO A 1084 -1.19 11.03 3.24
CA PRO A 1084 -1.00 12.30 3.94
C PRO A 1084 -0.87 13.50 3.00
N ARG A 1085 -0.21 13.34 1.85
CA ARG A 1085 -0.05 14.41 0.84
C ARG A 1085 -1.37 14.73 0.17
N VAL A 1086 -2.13 13.73 -0.26
CA VAL A 1086 -3.43 13.96 -0.91
C VAL A 1086 -4.42 14.59 0.08
N ALA A 1087 -4.44 14.13 1.33
CA ALA A 1087 -5.24 14.74 2.39
C ALA A 1087 -4.80 16.18 2.68
N SER A 1088 -3.51 16.44 2.89
CA SER A 1088 -2.97 17.79 3.17
C SER A 1088 -3.25 18.78 2.03
N LEU A 1089 -3.03 18.38 0.77
CA LEU A 1089 -3.36 19.19 -0.40
C LEU A 1089 -4.85 19.57 -0.43
N ALA A 1090 -5.73 18.67 -0.01
CA ALA A 1090 -7.16 18.94 0.02
C ALA A 1090 -7.56 19.88 1.18
N PHE A 1091 -6.98 19.72 2.37
CA PHE A 1091 -7.24 20.59 3.52
C PHE A 1091 -6.74 22.01 3.33
N THR A 1092 -5.58 22.20 2.68
CA THR A 1092 -4.98 23.52 2.45
C THR A 1092 -5.81 24.41 1.51
N GLN A 1093 -6.67 23.82 0.69
CA GLN A 1093 -7.53 24.56 -0.23
C GLN A 1093 -8.79 25.14 0.43
N VAL A 1094 -9.10 24.74 1.65
CA VAL A 1094 -10.12 25.40 2.47
C VAL A 1094 -9.43 26.52 3.26
N GLU A 1095 -9.65 27.79 2.89
CA GLU A 1095 -8.94 28.95 3.47
C GLU A 1095 -8.97 28.96 5.01
N ALA A 1096 -10.09 28.56 5.61
CA ALA A 1096 -10.24 28.43 7.06
C ALA A 1096 -9.35 27.33 7.70
N LEU A 1097 -9.11 26.22 6.99
CA LEU A 1097 -8.31 25.09 7.46
C LEU A 1097 -6.83 25.21 7.08
N SER A 1098 -6.48 26.02 6.08
CA SER A 1098 -5.10 26.31 5.68
C SER A 1098 -4.21 26.89 6.81
N ARG A 1099 -4.81 27.37 7.90
CA ARG A 1099 -4.08 27.83 9.10
C ARG A 1099 -3.62 26.69 10.00
N PHE A 1100 -4.18 25.50 9.83
CA PHE A 1100 -3.84 24.28 10.57
C PHE A 1100 -2.99 23.31 9.76
N PHE A 1101 -3.00 23.46 8.43
CA PHE A 1101 -2.25 22.62 7.49
C PHE A 1101 -1.39 23.51 6.60
N THR A 1102 -0.07 23.36 6.68
CA THR A 1102 0.87 23.97 5.74
C THR A 1102 1.09 23.02 4.57
N ALA A 1103 0.85 23.49 3.35
CA ALA A 1103 1.15 22.70 2.16
C ALA A 1103 2.67 22.48 2.08
N SER A 1104 3.12 21.23 2.15
CA SER A 1104 4.52 20.89 1.94
C SER A 1104 4.86 21.04 0.44
N PRO A 1105 5.90 21.81 0.07
CA PRO A 1105 6.36 21.86 -1.31
C PRO A 1105 6.84 20.46 -1.73
N PRO A 1106 6.39 19.92 -2.88
CA PRO A 1106 6.80 18.60 -3.31
C PRO A 1106 8.29 18.54 -3.61
N VAL A 1107 8.85 17.34 -3.42
CA VAL A 1107 10.19 16.93 -3.84
C VAL A 1107 10.07 15.77 -4.81
N PRO A 1108 11.12 15.41 -5.57
CA PRO A 1108 11.10 14.24 -6.43
C PRO A 1108 10.80 12.95 -5.65
N ASP A 1109 9.69 12.31 -5.98
CA ASP A 1109 9.22 11.02 -5.44
C ASP A 1109 9.23 9.91 -6.51
N TRP A 1110 9.83 10.19 -7.66
CA TRP A 1110 9.97 9.25 -8.77
C TRP A 1110 11.39 9.26 -9.32
N TYR A 1111 12.02 8.09 -9.36
CA TYR A 1111 13.41 7.96 -9.79
C TYR A 1111 13.69 6.55 -10.34
N PRO A 1112 14.61 6.43 -11.33
CA PRO A 1112 15.25 5.15 -11.57
C PRO A 1112 16.00 4.72 -10.32
N VAL A 1113 16.15 3.41 -10.13
CA VAL A 1113 16.86 2.89 -8.95
C VAL A 1113 18.36 3.04 -9.14
N ALA A 1114 19.00 3.77 -8.23
CA ALA A 1114 20.43 4.04 -8.23
C ALA A 1114 21.14 3.25 -7.12
N PRO A 1115 22.38 2.78 -7.35
CA PRO A 1115 23.23 2.22 -6.29
C PRO A 1115 23.42 3.24 -5.17
N TYR A 1116 23.12 2.85 -3.94
CA TYR A 1116 23.29 3.66 -2.74
C TYR A 1116 23.70 2.77 -1.57
N ALA A 1117 24.67 3.18 -0.75
CA ALA A 1117 25.00 2.50 0.49
C ALA A 1117 25.37 3.51 1.58
N VAL A 1118 24.99 3.21 2.81
CA VAL A 1118 25.36 3.96 4.01
C VAL A 1118 25.80 2.99 5.11
N THR A 1119 26.97 3.23 5.68
CA THR A 1119 27.51 2.40 6.75
C THR A 1119 26.96 2.80 8.12
N ASN A 1120 26.76 1.83 9.02
CA ASN A 1120 26.71 2.17 10.45
C ASN A 1120 28.05 2.78 10.90
N PRO A 1121 28.06 3.58 11.99
CA PRO A 1121 29.25 4.30 12.41
C PRO A 1121 30.40 3.36 12.81
N ILE A 1122 31.63 3.78 12.51
CA ILE A 1122 32.83 3.31 13.22
C ILE A 1122 33.15 4.38 14.27
N PHE A 1123 33.09 4.02 15.54
CA PHE A 1123 33.32 4.97 16.63
C PHE A 1123 34.81 5.22 16.83
N LEU A 1124 35.14 6.45 17.22
CA LEU A 1124 36.49 6.92 17.46
C LEU A 1124 36.62 7.34 18.93
N ASP A 1125 37.47 6.62 19.66
CA ASP A 1125 37.81 6.87 21.06
C ASP A 1125 39.06 7.76 21.10
N ARG A 1126 38.86 9.04 21.44
CA ARG A 1126 39.90 10.07 21.50
C ARG A 1126 40.51 10.20 22.88
N ASP A 1127 39.74 9.95 23.94
CA ASP A 1127 40.21 10.08 25.32
C ASP A 1127 40.93 8.81 25.84
N GLY A 1128 40.78 7.69 25.11
CA GLY A 1128 41.43 6.42 25.33
C GLY A 1128 40.74 5.51 26.35
N ASN A 1129 39.46 5.74 26.65
CA ASN A 1129 38.71 5.01 27.68
C ASN A 1129 38.03 3.71 27.17
N GLY A 1130 38.05 3.47 25.86
CA GLY A 1130 37.54 2.26 25.22
C GLY A 1130 36.04 2.24 24.93
N VAL A 1131 35.32 3.33 25.15
CA VAL A 1131 33.91 3.53 24.76
C VAL A 1131 33.78 4.77 23.88
N TYR A 1132 32.60 4.99 23.30
CA TYR A 1132 32.28 6.23 22.61
C TYR A 1132 31.51 7.17 23.57
N ASP A 1133 32.11 8.30 23.91
CA ASP A 1133 31.46 9.33 24.69
C ASP A 1133 30.83 10.40 23.79
N ALA A 1134 29.51 10.31 23.63
CA ALA A 1134 28.76 11.25 22.82
C ALA A 1134 28.85 12.70 23.37
N PRO A 1135 29.12 13.69 22.49
CA PRO A 1135 29.40 15.06 22.94
C PRO A 1135 28.20 15.81 23.50
N ARG A 1136 26.95 15.42 23.19
CA ARG A 1136 25.75 16.18 23.55
C ARG A 1136 24.81 15.49 24.55
N GLY A 1137 25.19 14.30 25.04
CA GLY A 1137 24.35 13.47 25.90
C GLY A 1137 23.06 12.98 25.20
N PRO A 1138 22.19 12.20 25.88
CA PRO A 1138 21.01 11.61 25.25
C PRO A 1138 20.09 12.65 24.60
N PRO A 1139 19.42 12.32 23.49
CA PRO A 1139 18.61 13.30 22.77
C PRO A 1139 17.33 13.63 23.56
N PRO A 1140 16.86 14.89 23.51
CA PRO A 1140 15.78 15.36 24.37
C PRO A 1140 14.41 14.72 24.09
N PHE A 1141 14.15 14.19 22.90
CA PHE A 1141 12.88 13.47 22.63
C PHE A 1141 12.79 12.11 23.36
N CYS A 1142 13.93 11.47 23.65
CA CYS A 1142 13.93 10.18 24.34
C CYS A 1142 13.46 10.33 25.79
N ALA A 1143 12.38 9.61 26.12
CA ALA A 1143 11.84 9.57 27.47
C ALA A 1143 12.90 9.02 28.43
N ARG A 1144 13.12 9.72 29.55
CA ARG A 1144 14.09 9.32 30.58
C ARG A 1144 13.40 9.14 31.93
N PRO A 1145 13.85 8.18 32.77
CA PRO A 1145 13.28 8.00 34.10
C PRO A 1145 13.35 9.28 34.95
N CYS A 1146 12.31 9.54 35.73
CA CYS A 1146 12.23 10.68 36.63
C CYS A 1146 11.44 10.32 37.90
N ASP A 1147 11.62 11.10 38.97
CA ASP A 1147 10.88 10.93 40.22
C ASP A 1147 9.80 12.02 40.36
N PRO A 1148 8.49 11.68 40.23
CA PRO A 1148 7.42 12.65 40.33
C PRO A 1148 7.28 13.25 41.75
N SER A 1149 7.90 12.64 42.77
CA SER A 1149 7.93 13.19 44.13
C SER A 1149 8.97 14.31 44.31
N VAL A 1150 9.90 14.45 43.36
CA VAL A 1150 10.94 15.48 43.37
C VAL A 1150 10.47 16.67 42.53
N ILE A 1151 10.27 17.83 43.18
CA ILE A 1151 9.88 19.07 42.50
C ILE A 1151 11.14 19.76 41.95
N ASP A 1152 11.74 19.16 40.93
CA ASP A 1152 12.88 19.70 40.21
C ASP A 1152 12.60 19.65 38.69
N PRO A 1153 12.34 20.81 38.05
CA PRO A 1153 12.05 20.86 36.62
C PRO A 1153 13.25 20.49 35.74
N SER A 1154 14.47 20.43 36.29
CA SER A 1154 15.66 20.00 35.55
C SER A 1154 15.74 18.49 35.32
N GLN A 1155 14.89 17.71 36.01
CA GLN A 1155 14.78 16.26 35.76
C GLN A 1155 14.37 15.94 34.32
N CYS A 1156 13.61 16.83 33.66
CA CYS A 1156 13.10 16.59 32.32
C CYS A 1156 13.62 17.59 31.29
N PRO A 1157 13.67 17.19 30.00
CA PRO A 1157 13.99 18.11 28.92
C PRO A 1157 13.02 19.29 28.87
N LYS A 1158 13.43 20.36 28.20
CA LYS A 1158 12.60 21.57 28.05
C LYS A 1158 11.27 21.19 27.38
N GLY A 1159 10.16 21.71 27.91
CA GLY A 1159 8.82 21.42 27.40
C GLY A 1159 8.22 20.09 27.88
N GLN A 1160 8.95 19.33 28.69
CA GLN A 1160 8.50 18.06 29.27
C GLN A 1160 8.41 18.15 30.81
N GLU A 1161 7.58 17.31 31.39
CA GLU A 1161 7.44 17.12 32.83
C GLU A 1161 7.55 15.64 33.22
N CYS A 1162 7.71 15.37 34.51
CA CYS A 1162 7.75 14.00 35.00
C CYS A 1162 6.34 13.43 35.09
N LEU A 1163 5.99 12.52 34.17
CA LEU A 1163 4.67 11.92 34.14
C LEU A 1163 4.43 11.08 35.40
N LEU A 1164 3.27 11.26 36.03
CA LEU A 1164 2.99 10.69 37.35
C LEU A 1164 2.89 9.16 37.34
N GLU A 1165 2.28 8.60 36.30
CA GLU A 1165 1.99 7.16 36.23
C GLU A 1165 3.16 6.39 35.63
N GLU A 1166 3.73 6.90 34.53
CA GLU A 1166 4.78 6.29 33.73
C GLU A 1166 6.17 6.48 34.36
N ARG A 1167 6.35 7.52 35.20
CA ARG A 1167 7.62 7.87 35.87
C ARG A 1167 8.77 8.11 34.88
N VAL A 1168 8.42 8.67 33.73
CA VAL A 1168 9.35 9.11 32.70
C VAL A 1168 9.05 10.54 32.30
N CYS A 1169 10.04 11.22 31.74
CA CYS A 1169 9.84 12.54 31.17
C CYS A 1169 8.96 12.48 29.91
N GLY A 1170 7.96 13.35 29.87
CA GLY A 1170 6.92 13.35 28.85
C GLY A 1170 6.21 14.69 28.70
N ILE A 1171 5.35 14.78 27.71
CA ILE A 1171 4.42 15.91 27.57
C ILE A 1171 3.08 15.41 28.11
N PHE A 1172 2.58 16.03 29.17
CA PHE A 1172 1.29 15.63 29.72
C PHE A 1172 0.16 15.95 28.75
N VAL A 1173 -0.63 14.94 28.44
CA VAL A 1173 -1.81 15.04 27.58
C VAL A 1173 -3.04 14.72 28.40
N LEU A 1174 -3.99 15.65 28.41
CA LEU A 1174 -5.28 15.43 29.06
C LEU A 1174 -6.15 14.52 28.17
N GLY A 1175 -6.27 13.25 28.54
CA GLY A 1175 -7.07 12.28 27.81
C GLY A 1175 -6.94 10.88 28.41
N ARG A 1176 -7.71 9.93 27.89
CA ARG A 1176 -7.55 8.50 28.16
C ARG A 1176 -7.75 7.77 26.85
N CYS A 1177 -6.88 6.81 26.56
CA CYS A 1177 -7.17 5.83 25.54
C CYS A 1177 -8.07 4.78 26.22
N GLU A 1178 -9.35 4.79 25.89
CA GLU A 1178 -10.32 3.83 26.43
C GLU A 1178 -10.43 2.66 25.46
N ASP A 1179 -9.79 1.55 25.80
CA ASP A 1179 -10.11 0.28 25.19
C ASP A 1179 -11.49 -0.19 25.72
N LYS A 1180 -12.55 0.11 24.95
CA LYS A 1180 -13.93 -0.30 25.27
C LYS A 1180 -14.11 -1.82 25.32
N GLN A 1181 -13.14 -2.58 24.82
CA GLN A 1181 -13.15 -4.05 24.75
C GLN A 1181 -12.34 -4.70 25.87
N ALA A 1182 -11.50 -3.95 26.60
CA ALA A 1182 -10.83 -4.38 27.83
C ALA A 1182 -11.82 -4.58 29.00
N SER A 1183 -12.80 -5.46 28.85
CA SER A 1183 -13.50 -6.03 30.00
C SER A 1183 -12.54 -6.99 30.74
N PRO A 1184 -12.57 -7.02 32.08
CA PRO A 1184 -11.73 -7.93 32.84
C PRO A 1184 -12.09 -9.36 32.44
N ARG A 1185 -11.14 -10.10 31.86
CA ARG A 1185 -11.28 -11.55 31.61
C ARG A 1185 -11.77 -12.20 32.90
N TYR A 1186 -13.03 -12.66 32.92
CA TYR A 1186 -13.62 -13.43 34.01
C TYR A 1186 -13.58 -14.92 33.71
#